data_AF-A0A4Y2TSY5-F1
#
_entry.id   AF-A0A4Y2TSY5-F1
#
_cell.length_a   1.000
_cell.length_b   1.000
_cell.length_c   1.000
_cell.angle_alpha   90.00
_cell.angle_beta   90.00
_cell.angle_gamma   90.00
#
_symmetry.space_group_name_H-M   'P 1'
#
loop_
_entity.id
_entity.type
_entity.pdbx_description
1 polymer ?
#
loop_
_entity_poly.entity_id
_entity_poly.type
_entity_poly.pdbx_seq_one_letter_code
_entity_poly.pdbx_strand_id
1 'polypeptide(L)'
;MFIDEDIPVAATLTDLEICQAVCEQDMRDMTSCFGEEYLIGGDFNAHSQRWGYRDEDSRGKQLQEFIAEKHIFLLNSSDPPPTFEHNNRQGCPDLTMVSSHSLAAICEWNVLEEESYSDHKFVKICISSNISSLSFARFKTAHGGHCKFANLFKSKVQALRNLISNSSNEEEFNEITRTIQLEIHKTCKQVYKIKRNPLIPNVTWWNRDLQIKKQELKALARRLQKSRGEDRIHYKIVLSKKRALFKKAVKRAQRGSWRLLCTQTQTPYGTPYRSALKAYKPPSDIFQIMKNSEKGTPTEFGLKILQKLYPKIAPRAAQIQPHQTLLEEEKFSQQEIDDIAKKIRNGKAPGYDGIDNIIVKVIFNSFPSLLLDFFNKCLELKCFPDPLKIGLVILFHKTGKEEQNIKSCRPKFLLPTLGKLLEKLLLQRFNFQLKTKQLQHPLQYGFREAKSADDALLHVTSLLEQARRQEKHAVFISLDISGAFDSLQYSSVRDRIASLSLFSNISETLLDTLRSRKVAMQTSEGPVLWEQTKGCPQGSCSGPAFWNIVVDEILSVLWPQGVHLQAFADDFAFIVTNNTRKGLRKLNKLALDKEWADKNKLHVSMEKSSYVLFSKLVRGPTTKWGNQSINRKNHLKYLGVTIYHKLATTRNRSGQKSH
;
A
#
# COMPACT_ATOMS: atom_id res chain seq x y z
N MET A 1 9.99 2.47 -27.43
CA MET A 1 8.62 1.94 -27.56
C MET A 1 7.63 2.96 -26.98
N PHE A 2 6.85 3.64 -27.82
CA PHE A 2 5.72 4.48 -27.36
C PHE A 2 4.44 3.67 -27.58
N ILE A 3 3.67 3.42 -26.51
CA ILE A 3 2.40 2.68 -26.58
C ILE A 3 1.30 3.70 -26.90
N ASP A 4 0.53 3.42 -27.95
CA ASP A 4 -0.54 4.27 -28.47
C ASP A 4 -1.80 4.23 -27.58
N GLU A 5 -2.54 5.33 -27.51
CA GLU A 5 -3.56 5.60 -26.48
C GLU A 5 -4.93 4.89 -26.67
N ASP A 6 -5.16 4.19 -27.78
CA ASP A 6 -6.51 3.76 -28.19
C ASP A 6 -6.82 2.25 -28.17
N ILE A 7 -6.00 1.40 -27.53
CA ILE A 7 -6.29 -0.05 -27.41
C ILE A 7 -6.20 -0.52 -25.95
N PRO A 8 -7.24 -1.18 -25.39
CA PRO A 8 -7.21 -1.68 -24.03
C PRO A 8 -6.48 -3.03 -23.99
N VAL A 9 -5.18 -3.02 -23.69
CA VAL A 9 -4.48 -4.27 -23.33
C VAL A 9 -3.82 -4.08 -21.98
N ALA A 10 -4.40 -4.73 -20.97
CA ALA A 10 -3.66 -5.09 -19.78
C ALA A 10 -2.81 -6.29 -20.21
N ALA A 11 -1.55 -6.06 -20.53
CA ALA A 11 -0.51 -7.08 -20.55
C ALA A 11 0.70 -6.42 -19.90
N THR A 12 0.98 -6.78 -18.66
CA THR A 12 2.31 -6.56 -18.10
C THR A 12 3.24 -7.49 -18.89
N LEU A 13 3.90 -6.96 -19.93
CA LEU A 13 5.16 -7.50 -20.44
C LEU A 13 6.09 -7.58 -19.22
N THR A 14 6.28 -8.79 -18.72
CA THR A 14 6.70 -9.00 -17.34
C THR A 14 8.15 -8.66 -17.04
N ASP A 15 9.00 -8.51 -18.05
CA ASP A 15 10.39 -8.09 -17.90
C ASP A 15 10.80 -7.37 -19.19
N LEU A 16 10.95 -6.05 -19.15
CA LEU A 16 11.44 -5.26 -20.29
C LEU A 16 12.83 -4.74 -19.94
N GLU A 17 13.85 -5.56 -20.20
CA GLU A 17 15.25 -5.15 -20.09
C GLU A 17 15.66 -4.37 -21.35
N ILE A 18 16.17 -3.14 -21.15
CA ILE A 18 16.70 -2.31 -22.23
C ILE A 18 18.22 -2.51 -22.25
N CYS A 19 18.69 -3.48 -23.01
CA CYS A 19 20.12 -3.71 -23.24
C CYS A 19 20.62 -2.81 -24.40
N GLN A 20 21.73 -2.10 -24.18
CA GLN A 20 22.28 -1.15 -25.17
C GLN A 20 23.15 -1.81 -26.25
N ALA A 21 23.56 -3.06 -26.05
CA ALA A 21 24.21 -3.90 -27.04
C ALA A 21 23.97 -5.35 -26.61
N VAL A 22 23.64 -6.22 -27.55
CA VAL A 22 23.38 -7.63 -27.29
C VAL A 22 24.35 -8.43 -28.13
N CYS A 23 25.31 -9.13 -27.50
CA CYS A 23 26.09 -10.15 -28.18
C CYS A 23 25.38 -11.51 -28.12
N GLU A 24 25.83 -12.49 -28.92
CA GLU A 24 25.22 -13.83 -28.96
C GLU A 24 25.19 -14.49 -27.57
N GLN A 25 26.24 -14.31 -26.77
CA GLN A 25 26.32 -14.83 -25.41
C GLN A 25 25.26 -14.20 -24.49
N ASP A 26 25.00 -12.89 -24.62
CA ASP A 26 23.96 -12.21 -23.84
C ASP A 26 22.56 -12.76 -24.17
N MET A 27 22.27 -13.10 -25.44
CA MET A 27 21.00 -13.73 -25.82
C MET A 27 20.87 -15.15 -25.28
N ARG A 28 21.95 -15.93 -25.29
CA ARG A 28 21.98 -17.28 -24.71
C ARG A 28 21.75 -17.23 -23.20
N ASP A 29 22.40 -16.31 -22.51
CA ASP A 29 22.24 -16.12 -21.06
C ASP A 29 20.82 -15.62 -20.72
N MET A 30 20.30 -14.64 -21.48
CA MET A 30 18.92 -14.16 -21.35
C MET A 30 17.89 -15.29 -21.54
N THR A 31 17.96 -16.03 -22.64
CA THR A 31 17.02 -17.13 -22.92
C THR A 31 17.14 -18.32 -21.97
N SER A 32 18.26 -18.47 -21.26
CA SER A 32 18.40 -19.45 -20.17
C SER A 32 17.77 -18.99 -18.83
N CYS A 33 17.54 -17.69 -18.68
CA CYS A 33 17.04 -17.07 -17.44
C CYS A 33 15.53 -16.78 -17.46
N PHE A 34 14.95 -16.55 -18.64
CA PHE A 34 13.51 -16.30 -18.80
C PHE A 34 12.69 -17.61 -18.77
N GLY A 35 11.41 -17.54 -18.39
CA GLY A 35 10.49 -18.70 -18.29
C GLY A 35 10.12 -19.32 -19.65
N GLU A 36 9.12 -20.22 -19.67
CA GLU A 36 8.73 -20.98 -20.89
C GLU A 36 8.22 -20.11 -22.05
N GLU A 37 7.65 -18.92 -21.78
CA GLU A 37 7.16 -17.98 -22.79
C GLU A 37 7.83 -16.59 -22.69
N TYR A 38 8.46 -16.14 -23.78
CA TYR A 38 9.13 -14.83 -23.85
C TYR A 38 9.00 -14.16 -25.23
N LEU A 39 9.07 -12.82 -25.24
CA LEU A 39 9.12 -11.97 -26.42
C LEU A 39 10.38 -11.11 -26.36
N ILE A 40 11.19 -11.15 -27.41
CA ILE A 40 12.41 -10.34 -27.56
C ILE A 40 12.17 -9.36 -28.70
N GLY A 41 12.36 -8.07 -28.44
CA GLY A 41 12.28 -7.03 -29.46
C GLY A 41 13.43 -6.05 -29.32
N GLY A 42 14.09 -5.71 -30.43
CA GLY A 42 15.27 -4.85 -30.37
C GLY A 42 15.80 -4.44 -31.73
N ASP A 43 16.74 -3.49 -31.69
CA ASP A 43 17.56 -3.09 -32.83
C ASP A 43 18.82 -3.98 -32.87
N PHE A 44 18.81 -5.02 -33.70
CA PHE A 44 19.88 -6.02 -33.75
C PHE A 44 20.98 -5.66 -34.75
N ASN A 45 20.70 -4.74 -35.68
CA ASN A 45 21.62 -4.37 -36.77
C ASN A 45 22.24 -5.58 -37.49
N ALA A 46 21.50 -6.69 -37.61
CA ALA A 46 21.93 -7.96 -38.20
C ALA A 46 21.33 -8.11 -39.60
N HIS A 47 22.17 -8.26 -40.63
CA HIS A 47 21.71 -8.30 -42.02
C HIS A 47 21.39 -9.73 -42.43
N SER A 48 20.15 -9.99 -42.83
CA SER A 48 19.74 -11.27 -43.42
C SER A 48 18.60 -11.07 -44.42
N GLN A 49 18.64 -11.87 -45.47
CA GLN A 49 17.55 -11.99 -46.43
C GLN A 49 16.24 -12.45 -45.78
N ARG A 50 16.32 -13.22 -44.68
CA ARG A 50 15.16 -13.78 -43.97
C ARG A 50 14.21 -12.71 -43.41
N TRP A 51 14.72 -11.51 -43.12
CA TRP A 51 13.92 -10.38 -42.62
C TRP A 51 14.09 -9.10 -43.45
N GLY A 52 14.48 -9.24 -44.73
CA GLY A 52 14.33 -8.17 -45.72
C GLY A 52 15.59 -7.39 -46.10
N TYR A 53 16.79 -7.85 -45.73
CA TYR A 53 18.04 -7.32 -46.30
C TYR A 53 18.35 -7.96 -47.66
N ARG A 54 19.19 -7.31 -48.48
CA ARG A 54 19.65 -7.87 -49.77
C ARG A 54 20.86 -8.77 -49.60
N ASP A 55 21.64 -8.48 -48.58
CA ASP A 55 22.88 -9.10 -48.17
C ASP A 55 22.71 -9.80 -46.81
N GLU A 56 23.68 -10.66 -46.50
CA GLU A 56 23.78 -11.36 -45.22
C GLU A 56 25.13 -11.05 -44.59
N ASP A 57 25.14 -10.59 -43.34
CA ASP A 57 26.36 -10.33 -42.57
C ASP A 57 26.59 -11.42 -41.51
N SER A 58 27.79 -11.45 -40.90
CA SER A 58 28.14 -12.47 -39.91
C SER A 58 27.21 -12.49 -38.70
N ARG A 59 26.69 -11.32 -38.30
CA ARG A 59 25.72 -11.18 -37.20
C ARG A 59 24.35 -11.74 -37.60
N GLY A 60 23.90 -11.50 -38.83
CA GLY A 60 22.67 -12.08 -39.37
C GLY A 60 22.72 -13.60 -39.47
N LYS A 61 23.88 -14.16 -39.79
CA LYS A 61 24.08 -15.62 -39.79
C LYS A 61 24.03 -16.19 -38.37
N GLN A 62 24.76 -15.60 -37.42
CA GLN A 62 24.74 -16.01 -36.01
C GLN A 62 23.32 -15.93 -35.41
N LEU A 63 22.59 -14.85 -35.69
CA LEU A 63 21.23 -14.68 -35.20
C LEU A 63 20.27 -15.71 -35.81
N GLN A 64 20.44 -16.09 -37.08
CA GLN A 64 19.64 -17.16 -37.68
C GLN A 64 19.93 -18.53 -37.08
N GLU A 65 21.20 -18.84 -36.84
CA GLU A 65 21.60 -20.08 -36.16
C GLU A 65 21.00 -20.13 -34.76
N PHE A 66 21.04 -19.03 -34.01
CA PHE A 66 20.40 -18.90 -32.70
C PHE A 66 18.87 -19.11 -32.75
N ILE A 67 18.18 -18.48 -33.71
CA ILE A 67 16.73 -18.65 -33.93
C ILE A 67 16.38 -20.12 -34.16
N ALA A 68 17.16 -20.78 -35.02
CA ALA A 68 16.96 -22.18 -35.37
C ALA A 68 17.23 -23.11 -34.18
N GLU A 69 18.36 -22.90 -33.47
CA GLU A 69 18.77 -23.70 -32.31
C GLU A 69 17.76 -23.64 -31.17
N LYS A 70 17.17 -22.46 -30.92
CA LYS A 70 16.22 -22.24 -29.82
C LYS A 70 14.75 -22.38 -30.24
N HIS A 71 14.47 -22.77 -31.47
CA HIS A 71 13.12 -22.88 -32.03
C HIS A 71 12.27 -21.61 -31.82
N ILE A 72 12.89 -20.43 -32.00
CA ILE A 72 12.24 -19.14 -31.80
C ILE A 72 11.46 -18.76 -33.07
N PHE A 73 10.28 -18.17 -32.89
CA PHE A 73 9.43 -17.68 -33.97
C PHE A 73 9.68 -16.19 -34.21
N LEU A 74 9.99 -15.82 -35.46
CA LEU A 74 10.14 -14.43 -35.86
C LEU A 74 8.77 -13.85 -36.24
N LEU A 75 8.40 -12.71 -35.65
CA LEU A 75 7.13 -12.03 -35.93
C LEU A 75 7.22 -11.07 -37.13
N ASN A 76 8.43 -10.66 -37.50
CA ASN A 76 8.64 -9.80 -38.68
C ASN A 76 8.10 -10.50 -39.93
N SER A 77 7.13 -9.87 -40.58
CA SER A 77 6.62 -10.29 -41.89
C SER A 77 7.35 -9.55 -43.02
N SER A 78 7.31 -10.11 -44.23
CA SER A 78 7.91 -9.51 -45.43
C SER A 78 7.12 -8.33 -46.01
N ASP A 79 5.87 -8.15 -45.57
CA ASP A 79 4.91 -7.23 -46.20
C ASP A 79 5.05 -5.76 -45.76
N PRO A 80 5.37 -5.44 -44.50
CA PRO A 80 5.51 -4.05 -44.04
C PRO A 80 6.76 -3.35 -44.60
N PRO A 81 6.75 -2.00 -44.70
CA PRO A 81 7.89 -1.23 -45.20
C PRO A 81 9.11 -1.33 -44.26
N PRO A 82 10.34 -1.07 -44.75
CA PRO A 82 11.55 -1.21 -43.95
C PRO A 82 11.49 -0.37 -42.66
N THR A 83 11.97 -0.96 -41.56
CA THR A 83 11.93 -0.34 -40.22
C THR A 83 12.98 0.78 -40.09
N PHE A 84 14.02 0.80 -40.92
CA PHE A 84 15.04 1.85 -40.96
C PHE A 84 15.16 2.46 -42.36
N GLU A 85 15.28 3.79 -42.43
CA GLU A 85 15.58 4.49 -43.69
C GLU A 85 16.44 5.75 -43.48
N HIS A 86 17.65 5.76 -44.03
CA HIS A 86 18.56 6.90 -43.99
C HIS A 86 19.40 7.05 -45.27
N ASN A 87 19.38 8.23 -45.90
CA ASN A 87 20.20 8.57 -47.08
C ASN A 87 20.22 7.49 -48.18
N ASN A 88 19.03 6.99 -48.57
CA ASN A 88 18.81 5.90 -49.55
C ASN A 88 19.26 4.50 -49.10
N ARG A 89 19.68 4.32 -47.85
CA ARG A 89 19.81 2.99 -47.22
C ARG A 89 18.50 2.63 -46.55
N GLN A 90 18.01 1.43 -46.81
CA GLN A 90 16.80 0.86 -46.22
C GLN A 90 17.15 -0.50 -45.61
N GLY A 91 16.56 -0.83 -44.48
CA GLY A 91 16.78 -2.10 -43.80
C GLY A 91 15.72 -2.39 -42.74
N CYS A 92 15.77 -3.59 -42.19
CA CYS A 92 14.89 -4.05 -41.12
C CYS A 92 15.71 -4.49 -39.90
N PRO A 93 16.48 -3.60 -39.26
CA PRO A 93 17.30 -3.98 -38.12
C PRO A 93 16.47 -4.24 -36.85
N ASP A 94 15.22 -3.75 -36.81
CA ASP A 94 14.31 -3.90 -35.68
C ASP A 94 13.56 -5.24 -35.78
N LEU A 95 14.00 -6.23 -35.01
CA LEU A 95 13.42 -7.58 -35.01
C LEU A 95 12.57 -7.82 -33.77
N THR A 96 11.53 -8.62 -33.92
CA THR A 96 10.65 -9.08 -32.84
C THR A 96 10.46 -10.58 -32.93
N MET A 97 10.73 -11.29 -31.85
CA MET A 97 10.89 -12.74 -31.80
C MET A 97 10.18 -13.29 -30.57
N VAL A 98 9.57 -14.46 -30.66
CA VAL A 98 8.81 -15.08 -29.56
C VAL A 98 9.16 -16.55 -29.40
N SER A 99 9.13 -17.06 -28.17
CA SER A 99 9.60 -18.42 -27.85
C SER A 99 8.65 -19.55 -28.23
N SER A 100 7.35 -19.26 -28.42
CA SER A 100 6.33 -20.29 -28.64
C SER A 100 5.41 -19.95 -29.81
N HIS A 101 4.92 -21.00 -30.48
CA HIS A 101 3.93 -20.87 -31.55
C HIS A 101 2.60 -20.29 -31.03
N SER A 102 2.20 -20.68 -29.81
CA SER A 102 0.99 -20.17 -29.14
C SER A 102 1.07 -18.65 -28.94
N LEU A 103 2.22 -18.14 -28.50
CA LEU A 103 2.45 -16.71 -28.34
C LEU A 103 2.51 -16.00 -29.69
N ALA A 104 3.14 -16.62 -30.71
CA ALA A 104 3.15 -16.08 -32.07
C ALA A 104 1.74 -15.93 -32.66
N ALA A 105 0.86 -16.91 -32.43
CA ALA A 105 -0.50 -16.94 -32.97
C ALA A 105 -1.40 -15.83 -32.41
N ILE A 106 -1.11 -15.33 -31.20
CA ILE A 106 -1.86 -14.22 -30.59
C ILE A 106 -1.20 -12.85 -30.81
N CYS A 107 -0.07 -12.79 -31.53
CA CYS A 107 0.65 -11.56 -31.80
C CYS A 107 0.37 -11.03 -33.22
N GLU A 108 0.12 -9.73 -33.35
CA GLU A 108 0.14 -9.02 -34.63
C GLU A 108 1.32 -8.06 -34.68
N TRP A 109 2.07 -8.04 -35.78
CA TRP A 109 3.26 -7.21 -35.96
C TRP A 109 3.10 -6.29 -37.17
N ASN A 110 3.35 -4.99 -37.00
CA ASN A 110 3.25 -4.01 -38.08
C ASN A 110 4.23 -2.84 -37.91
N VAL A 111 4.68 -2.27 -39.02
CA VAL A 111 5.44 -1.01 -39.05
C VAL A 111 4.48 0.14 -39.29
N LEU A 112 4.43 1.11 -38.37
CA LEU A 112 3.56 2.25 -38.48
C LEU A 112 4.12 3.27 -39.49
N GLU A 113 3.24 3.82 -40.32
CA GLU A 113 3.55 4.94 -41.23
C GLU A 113 3.69 6.30 -40.49
N GLU A 114 3.50 6.28 -39.17
CA GLU A 114 3.66 7.43 -38.29
C GLU A 114 5.12 7.94 -38.32
N GLU A 115 5.28 9.25 -38.49
CA GLU A 115 6.59 9.91 -38.39
C GLU A 115 7.18 9.74 -36.98
N SER A 116 8.28 9.00 -36.89
CA SER A 116 8.97 8.66 -35.64
C SER A 116 9.95 9.72 -35.15
N TYR A 117 10.30 10.69 -35.99
CA TYR A 117 11.33 11.69 -35.73
C TYR A 117 12.74 11.10 -35.49
N SER A 118 12.91 9.84 -35.87
CA SER A 118 14.15 9.08 -35.98
C SER A 118 14.31 8.59 -37.42
N ASP A 119 15.46 7.99 -37.70
CA ASP A 119 15.76 7.11 -38.83
C ASP A 119 15.09 5.72 -38.74
N HIS A 120 14.69 5.28 -37.54
CA HIS A 120 13.85 4.10 -37.31
C HIS A 120 12.36 4.46 -37.31
N LYS A 121 11.50 3.63 -37.89
CA LYS A 121 10.04 3.72 -37.83
C LYS A 121 9.50 3.06 -36.57
N PHE A 122 8.26 3.37 -36.20
CA PHE A 122 7.64 2.71 -35.06
C PHE A 122 7.22 1.29 -35.42
N VAL A 123 7.69 0.32 -34.64
CA VAL A 123 7.20 -1.06 -34.66
C VAL A 123 6.07 -1.19 -33.65
N LYS A 124 4.92 -1.72 -34.09
CA LYS A 124 3.76 -2.00 -33.25
C LYS A 124 3.55 -3.50 -33.15
N ILE A 125 3.44 -3.98 -31.92
CA ILE A 125 3.12 -5.37 -31.61
C ILE A 125 1.82 -5.36 -30.79
N CYS A 126 0.79 -6.06 -31.27
CA CYS A 126 -0.45 -6.29 -30.51
C CYS A 126 -0.43 -7.72 -29.97
N ILE A 127 -0.71 -7.91 -28.69
CA ILE A 127 -0.83 -9.25 -28.08
C ILE A 127 -2.27 -9.44 -27.61
N SER A 128 -2.97 -10.38 -28.22
CA SER A 128 -4.38 -10.68 -27.94
C SER A 128 -4.48 -11.67 -26.76
N SER A 129 -4.54 -11.16 -25.54
CA SER A 129 -4.68 -11.98 -24.32
C SER A 129 -5.93 -11.62 -23.51
N ASN A 130 -6.63 -12.65 -23.01
CA ASN A 130 -7.75 -12.50 -22.08
C ASN A 130 -7.22 -12.41 -20.64
N ILE A 131 -6.81 -11.22 -20.18
CA ILE A 131 -6.51 -11.02 -18.76
C ILE A 131 -7.80 -10.72 -18.00
N SER A 132 -8.36 -11.75 -17.35
CA SER A 132 -9.46 -11.61 -16.42
C SER A 132 -8.97 -11.08 -15.07
N SER A 133 -9.09 -9.76 -14.84
CA SER A 133 -8.98 -9.18 -13.50
C SER A 133 -10.15 -9.68 -12.64
N LEU A 134 -9.89 -10.62 -11.73
CA LEU A 134 -10.84 -11.08 -10.70
C LEU A 134 -11.07 -10.08 -9.55
N SER A 135 -10.51 -8.86 -9.65
CA SER A 135 -10.76 -7.79 -8.69
C SER A 135 -12.12 -7.11 -8.92
N PHE A 136 -12.83 -6.76 -7.84
CA PHE A 136 -14.00 -5.90 -7.94
C PHE A 136 -13.63 -4.60 -8.66
N ALA A 137 -14.32 -4.33 -9.77
CA ALA A 137 -14.08 -3.13 -10.58
C ALA A 137 -14.26 -1.88 -9.72
N ARG A 138 -13.34 -0.91 -9.89
CA ARG A 138 -13.49 0.41 -9.29
C ARG A 138 -14.30 1.29 -10.22
N PHE A 139 -15.15 2.15 -9.68
CA PHE A 139 -16.05 3.01 -10.47
C PHE A 139 -15.70 4.49 -10.33
N LYS A 140 -16.03 5.29 -11.36
CA LYS A 140 -15.86 6.74 -11.39
C LYS A 140 -17.02 7.46 -10.69
N THR A 141 -17.26 7.13 -9.42
CA THR A 141 -18.42 7.61 -8.64
C THR A 141 -18.40 9.12 -8.37
N ALA A 142 -17.23 9.75 -8.27
CA ALA A 142 -17.11 11.18 -8.01
C ALA A 142 -17.70 12.09 -9.12
N HIS A 143 -18.07 11.54 -10.28
CA HIS A 143 -18.57 12.29 -11.43
C HIS A 143 -20.11 12.30 -11.54
N GLY A 144 -20.83 11.97 -10.47
CA GLY A 144 -22.29 11.96 -10.44
C GLY A 144 -22.92 10.63 -10.88
N GLY A 145 -24.26 10.59 -10.98
CA GLY A 145 -25.05 9.37 -11.24
C GLY A 145 -25.74 8.77 -10.00
N HIS A 146 -25.61 9.43 -8.85
CA HIS A 146 -26.09 8.93 -7.55
C HIS A 146 -27.61 8.73 -7.47
N CYS A 147 -28.40 9.67 -7.99
CA CYS A 147 -29.86 9.53 -8.03
C CYS A 147 -30.29 8.33 -8.89
N LYS A 148 -29.62 8.12 -10.04
CA LYS A 148 -29.87 6.94 -10.89
C LYS A 148 -29.52 5.65 -10.17
N PHE A 149 -28.38 5.61 -9.46
CA PHE A 149 -28.02 4.48 -8.61
C PHE A 149 -29.08 4.22 -7.55
N ALA A 150 -29.52 5.24 -6.80
CA ALA A 150 -30.53 5.08 -5.77
C ALA A 150 -31.83 4.53 -6.36
N ASN A 151 -32.34 5.10 -7.46
CA ASN A 151 -33.57 4.65 -8.10
C ASN A 151 -33.50 3.17 -8.54
N LEU A 152 -32.38 2.73 -9.12
CA LEU A 152 -32.20 1.33 -9.52
C LEU A 152 -32.04 0.41 -8.32
N PHE A 153 -31.30 0.82 -7.29
CA PHE A 153 -31.06 0.02 -6.10
C PHE A 153 -32.33 -0.13 -5.24
N LYS A 154 -33.24 0.85 -5.28
CA LYS A 154 -34.50 0.88 -4.50
C LYS A 154 -35.32 -0.41 -4.64
N SER A 155 -35.39 -0.99 -5.85
CA SER A 155 -36.17 -2.21 -6.09
C SER A 155 -35.59 -3.46 -5.40
N LYS A 156 -34.31 -3.42 -5.01
CA LYS A 156 -33.62 -4.51 -4.30
C LYS A 156 -33.72 -4.39 -2.78
N VAL A 157 -33.96 -3.19 -2.26
CA VAL A 157 -33.88 -2.89 -0.82
C VAL A 157 -34.81 -3.76 0.01
N GLN A 158 -36.09 -3.89 -0.36
CA GLN A 158 -37.03 -4.68 0.46
C GLN A 158 -36.66 -6.17 0.49
N ALA A 159 -36.24 -6.73 -0.65
CA ALA A 159 -35.79 -8.12 -0.70
C ALA A 159 -34.55 -8.35 0.18
N LEU A 160 -33.57 -7.43 0.14
CA LEU A 160 -32.38 -7.51 0.99
C LEU A 160 -32.72 -7.39 2.48
N ARG A 161 -33.66 -6.52 2.86
CA ARG A 161 -34.13 -6.38 4.25
C ARG A 161 -34.80 -7.67 4.75
N ASN A 162 -35.64 -8.30 3.92
CA ASN A 162 -36.27 -9.57 4.26
C ASN A 162 -35.24 -10.70 4.45
N LEU A 163 -34.18 -10.72 3.63
CA LEU A 163 -33.08 -11.67 3.82
C LEU A 163 -32.35 -11.44 5.15
N ILE A 164 -32.04 -10.18 5.47
CA ILE A 164 -31.40 -9.80 6.74
C ILE A 164 -32.26 -10.20 7.94
N SER A 165 -33.58 -9.96 7.92
CA SER A 165 -34.45 -10.29 9.04
C SER A 165 -34.53 -11.80 9.27
N ASN A 166 -34.55 -12.59 8.20
CA ASN A 166 -34.76 -14.03 8.24
C ASN A 166 -33.50 -14.84 8.53
N SER A 167 -32.31 -14.24 8.44
CA SER A 167 -31.07 -14.96 8.72
C SER A 167 -31.01 -15.39 10.19
N SER A 168 -30.69 -16.65 10.44
CA SER A 168 -30.69 -17.22 11.80
C SER A 168 -29.29 -17.52 12.34
N ASN A 169 -28.29 -17.59 11.46
CA ASN A 169 -26.91 -17.92 11.83
C ASN A 169 -25.87 -17.10 11.05
N GLU A 170 -24.61 -17.22 11.46
CA GLU A 170 -23.47 -16.48 10.88
C GLU A 170 -23.21 -16.84 9.41
N GLU A 171 -23.35 -18.11 9.02
CA GLU A 171 -23.07 -18.57 7.66
C GLU A 171 -24.04 -17.97 6.63
N GLU A 172 -25.35 -18.03 6.93
CA GLU A 172 -26.39 -17.37 6.14
C GLU A 172 -26.13 -15.87 6.02
N PHE A 173 -25.81 -15.23 7.14
CA PHE A 173 -25.59 -13.78 7.17
C PHE A 173 -24.33 -13.35 6.40
N ASN A 174 -23.30 -14.19 6.40
CA ASN A 174 -22.13 -14.03 5.53
C ASN A 174 -22.50 -14.07 4.05
N GLU A 175 -23.37 -14.98 3.64
CA GLU A 175 -23.83 -15.07 2.25
C GLU A 175 -24.75 -13.91 1.84
N ILE A 176 -25.61 -13.47 2.76
CA ILE A 176 -26.41 -12.25 2.57
C ILE A 176 -25.51 -11.03 2.40
N THR A 177 -24.43 -10.93 3.19
CA THR A 177 -23.46 -9.84 3.06
C THR A 177 -22.79 -9.85 1.68
N ARG A 178 -22.40 -11.03 1.16
CA ARG A 178 -21.89 -11.16 -0.22
C ARG A 178 -22.93 -10.73 -1.24
N THR A 179 -24.19 -11.15 -1.06
CA THR A 179 -25.31 -10.77 -1.92
C THR A 179 -25.51 -9.25 -1.97
N ILE A 180 -25.47 -8.57 -0.82
CA ILE A 180 -25.54 -7.10 -0.74
C ILE A 180 -24.38 -6.47 -1.53
N GLN A 181 -23.15 -6.93 -1.33
CA GLN A 181 -21.97 -6.42 -2.06
C GLN A 181 -22.13 -6.63 -3.57
N LEU A 182 -22.61 -7.80 -4.01
CA LEU A 182 -22.83 -8.13 -5.42
C LEU A 182 -23.93 -7.26 -6.05
N GLU A 183 -25.05 -7.03 -5.38
CA GLU A 183 -26.13 -6.18 -5.89
C GLU A 183 -25.69 -4.71 -5.99
N ILE A 184 -24.90 -4.22 -5.03
CA ILE A 184 -24.26 -2.90 -5.11
C ILE A 184 -23.34 -2.83 -6.34
N HIS A 185 -22.54 -3.86 -6.59
CA HIS A 185 -21.65 -3.93 -7.76
C HIS A 185 -22.39 -3.96 -9.08
N LYS A 186 -23.41 -4.82 -9.21
CA LYS A 186 -24.25 -4.91 -10.42
C LYS A 186 -24.88 -3.55 -10.73
N THR A 187 -25.43 -2.89 -9.71
CA THR A 187 -26.02 -1.55 -9.86
C THR A 187 -24.96 -0.52 -10.25
N CYS A 188 -23.77 -0.57 -9.64
CA CYS A 188 -22.66 0.31 -10.00
C CYS A 188 -22.23 0.14 -11.47
N LYS A 189 -22.14 -1.10 -11.98
CA LYS A 189 -21.80 -1.39 -13.38
C LYS A 189 -22.79 -0.78 -14.38
N GLN A 190 -24.08 -0.72 -14.02
CA GLN A 190 -25.13 -0.14 -14.88
C GLN A 190 -25.11 1.40 -14.89
N VAL A 191 -24.54 2.03 -13.87
CA VAL A 191 -24.63 3.49 -13.67
C VAL A 191 -23.31 4.20 -13.96
N TYR A 192 -22.20 3.65 -13.48
CA TYR A 192 -20.91 4.33 -13.45
C TYR A 192 -19.92 3.71 -14.43
N LYS A 193 -19.07 4.55 -15.03
CA LYS A 193 -17.94 4.10 -15.82
C LYS A 193 -16.88 3.45 -14.92
N ILE A 194 -16.28 2.36 -15.39
CA ILE A 194 -15.15 1.71 -14.71
C ILE A 194 -13.96 2.68 -14.69
N LYS A 195 -13.34 2.82 -13.52
CA LYS A 195 -12.11 3.58 -13.32
C LYS A 195 -10.95 2.75 -13.85
N ARG A 196 -10.52 3.07 -15.07
CA ARG A 196 -9.26 2.57 -15.63
C ARG A 196 -8.10 3.30 -14.95
N ASN A 197 -7.08 2.55 -14.52
CA ASN A 197 -5.77 3.13 -14.23
C ASN A 197 -5.06 3.19 -15.58
N PRO A 198 -4.91 4.37 -16.21
CA PRO A 198 -4.17 4.44 -17.45
C PRO A 198 -2.71 4.06 -17.13
N LEU A 199 -2.16 3.10 -17.88
CA LEU A 199 -0.75 2.69 -17.75
C LEU A 199 0.18 3.85 -18.14
N ILE A 200 -0.31 4.79 -18.96
CA ILE A 200 0.38 6.02 -19.34
C ILE A 200 -0.41 7.22 -18.78
N PRO A 201 0.19 8.07 -17.94
CA PRO A 201 -0.50 9.24 -17.42
C PRO A 201 -0.84 10.23 -18.55
N ASN A 202 -2.06 10.79 -18.51
CA ASN A 202 -2.49 11.84 -19.44
C ASN A 202 -1.43 12.95 -19.50
N VAL A 203 -0.95 13.21 -20.71
CA VAL A 203 0.16 14.13 -20.94
C VAL A 203 -0.32 15.58 -20.87
N THR A 204 -0.15 16.22 -19.71
CA THR A 204 -0.65 17.59 -19.47
C THR A 204 0.08 18.68 -20.24
N TRP A 205 1.24 18.39 -20.82
CA TRP A 205 2.02 19.35 -21.60
C TRP A 205 1.68 19.36 -23.09
N TRP A 206 0.90 18.38 -23.58
CA TRP A 206 0.47 18.36 -24.98
C TRP A 206 -0.58 19.44 -25.23
N ASN A 207 -0.47 20.18 -26.33
CA ASN A 207 -1.35 21.30 -26.65
C ASN A 207 -1.61 21.43 -28.16
N ARG A 208 -2.55 22.30 -28.53
CA ARG A 208 -2.98 22.51 -29.92
C ARG A 208 -1.82 22.95 -30.83
N ASP A 209 -0.90 23.77 -30.34
CA ASP A 209 0.25 24.24 -31.14
C ASP A 209 1.20 23.09 -31.48
N LEU A 210 1.44 22.18 -30.52
CA LEU A 210 2.21 20.96 -30.77
C LEU A 210 1.49 20.04 -31.75
N GLN A 211 0.16 19.93 -31.65
CA GLN A 211 -0.63 19.15 -32.59
C GLN A 211 -0.54 19.70 -34.02
N ILE A 212 -0.66 21.02 -34.20
CA ILE A 212 -0.52 21.68 -35.50
C ILE A 212 0.87 21.43 -36.07
N LYS A 213 1.93 21.63 -35.27
CA LYS A 213 3.31 21.36 -35.72
C LYS A 213 3.54 19.88 -36.06
N LYS A 214 2.93 18.94 -35.32
CA LYS A 214 2.95 17.50 -35.65
C LYS A 214 2.27 17.23 -36.99
N GLN A 215 1.11 17.84 -37.26
CA GLN A 215 0.41 17.71 -38.54
C GLN A 215 1.20 18.33 -39.71
N GLU A 216 1.82 19.50 -39.52
CA GLU A 216 2.73 20.10 -40.51
C GLU A 216 3.87 19.14 -40.87
N LEU A 217 4.48 18.50 -39.87
CA LEU A 217 5.55 17.52 -40.08
C LEU A 217 5.05 16.29 -40.84
N LYS A 218 3.88 15.74 -40.48
CA LYS A 218 3.27 14.63 -41.22
C LYS A 218 2.99 15.02 -42.68
N ALA A 219 2.49 16.22 -42.95
CA ALA A 219 2.24 16.71 -44.31
C ALA A 219 3.53 16.87 -45.11
N LEU A 220 4.59 17.44 -44.50
CA LEU A 220 5.90 17.58 -45.13
C LEU A 220 6.56 16.22 -45.41
N ALA A 221 6.44 15.25 -44.50
CA ALA A 221 6.94 13.89 -44.69
C ALA A 221 6.23 13.19 -45.87
N ARG A 222 4.90 13.35 -45.98
CA ARG A 222 4.12 12.84 -47.14
C ARG A 222 4.53 13.52 -48.46
N ARG A 223 4.77 14.83 -48.46
CA ARG A 223 5.26 15.54 -49.65
C ARG A 223 6.65 15.07 -50.05
N LEU A 224 7.55 14.86 -49.09
CA LEU A 224 8.88 14.32 -49.32
C LEU A 224 8.82 12.94 -50.00
N GLN A 225 7.94 12.05 -49.54
CA GLN A 225 7.75 10.71 -50.15
C GLN A 225 7.29 10.78 -51.62
N LYS A 226 6.49 11.80 -51.98
CA LYS A 226 5.97 11.99 -53.34
C LYS A 226 6.91 12.78 -54.27
N SER A 227 7.95 13.43 -53.72
CA SER A 227 8.83 14.33 -54.46
C SER A 227 10.03 13.59 -55.08
N ARG A 228 10.50 14.05 -56.24
CA ARG A 228 11.68 13.53 -56.95
C ARG A 228 12.66 14.68 -57.26
N GLY A 229 13.92 14.36 -57.56
CA GLY A 229 14.92 15.38 -57.96
C GLY A 229 15.22 16.45 -56.89
N GLU A 230 15.39 17.70 -57.33
CA GLU A 230 15.73 18.85 -56.46
C GLU A 230 14.67 19.15 -55.39
N ASP A 231 13.39 18.95 -55.70
CA ASP A 231 12.28 19.12 -54.75
C ASP A 231 12.42 18.19 -53.54
N ARG A 232 12.93 16.97 -53.76
CA ARG A 232 13.18 16.01 -52.67
C ARG A 232 14.27 16.53 -51.72
N ILE A 233 15.32 17.17 -52.26
CA ILE A 233 16.40 17.78 -51.46
C ILE A 233 15.84 18.97 -50.66
N HIS A 234 15.04 19.82 -51.31
CA HIS A 234 14.38 20.95 -50.65
C HIS A 234 13.49 20.50 -49.48
N TYR A 235 12.56 19.57 -49.71
CA TYR A 235 11.67 19.08 -48.67
C TYR A 235 12.41 18.36 -47.54
N LYS A 236 13.54 17.70 -47.82
CA LYS A 236 14.38 17.08 -46.80
C LYS A 236 15.00 18.11 -45.85
N ILE A 237 15.53 19.21 -46.39
CA ILE A 237 16.09 20.32 -45.59
C ILE A 237 14.99 20.99 -44.76
N VAL A 238 13.84 21.27 -45.37
CA VAL A 238 12.69 21.90 -44.70
C VAL A 238 12.16 21.02 -43.56
N LEU A 239 12.00 19.72 -43.81
CA LEU A 239 11.54 18.75 -42.82
C LEU A 239 12.51 18.69 -41.63
N SER A 240 13.82 18.64 -41.87
CA SER A 240 14.85 18.64 -40.82
C SER A 240 14.76 19.89 -39.92
N LYS A 241 14.69 21.09 -40.52
CA LYS A 241 14.54 22.36 -39.79
C LYS A 241 13.25 22.39 -38.96
N LYS A 242 12.13 21.99 -39.53
CA LYS A 242 10.83 21.94 -38.84
C LYS A 242 10.83 20.90 -37.71
N ARG A 243 11.47 19.74 -37.89
CA ARG A 243 11.64 18.71 -36.84
C ARG A 243 12.41 19.28 -35.64
N ALA A 244 13.50 20.02 -35.87
CA ALA A 244 14.27 20.66 -34.81
C ALA A 244 13.43 21.68 -34.01
N LEU A 245 12.66 22.51 -34.72
CA LEU A 245 11.74 23.48 -34.10
C LEU A 245 10.66 22.79 -33.26
N PHE A 246 10.10 21.69 -33.75
CA PHE A 246 9.12 20.90 -33.02
C PHE A 246 9.72 20.27 -31.75
N LYS A 247 10.90 19.64 -31.83
CA LYS A 247 11.62 19.11 -30.65
C LYS A 247 11.87 20.21 -29.60
N LYS A 248 12.23 21.43 -30.03
CA LYS A 248 12.40 22.59 -29.14
C LYS A 248 11.07 23.02 -28.50
N ALA A 249 9.98 23.04 -29.26
CA ALA A 249 8.65 23.37 -28.75
C ALA A 249 8.15 22.35 -27.72
N VAL A 250 8.34 21.04 -27.96
CA VAL A 250 8.01 19.97 -27.01
C VAL A 250 8.77 20.17 -25.69
N LYS A 251 10.09 20.37 -25.73
CA LYS A 251 10.89 20.64 -24.52
C LYS A 251 10.46 21.92 -23.79
N ARG A 252 9.92 22.91 -24.49
CA ARG A 252 9.40 24.14 -23.89
C ARG A 252 8.06 23.90 -23.19
N ALA A 253 7.16 23.18 -23.84
CA ALA A 253 5.85 22.83 -23.28
C ALA A 253 5.98 21.94 -22.05
N GLN A 254 6.86 20.93 -22.08
CA GLN A 254 7.18 20.07 -20.93
C GLN A 254 7.65 20.89 -19.72
N ARG A 255 8.63 21.79 -19.93
CA ARG A 255 9.15 22.67 -18.86
C ARG A 255 8.11 23.66 -18.35
N GLY A 256 7.30 24.23 -19.26
CA GLY A 256 6.23 25.16 -18.90
C GLY A 256 5.15 24.50 -18.05
N SER A 257 4.70 23.30 -18.44
CA SER A 257 3.73 22.51 -17.68
C SER A 257 4.26 22.13 -16.29
N TRP A 258 5.52 21.69 -16.19
CA TRP A 258 6.14 21.40 -14.90
C TRP A 258 6.20 22.65 -14.00
N ARG A 259 6.60 23.80 -14.56
CA ARG A 259 6.61 25.07 -13.82
C ARG A 259 5.22 25.44 -13.32
N LEU A 260 4.20 25.35 -14.18
CA LEU A 260 2.81 25.65 -13.81
C LEU A 260 2.34 24.75 -12.67
N LEU A 261 2.60 23.45 -12.77
CA LEU A 261 2.27 22.47 -11.73
C LEU A 261 2.94 22.80 -10.39
N CYS A 262 4.21 23.22 -10.41
CA CYS A 262 4.91 23.68 -9.20
C CYS A 262 4.29 24.97 -8.64
N THR A 263 3.93 25.94 -9.49
CA THR A 263 3.39 27.23 -9.03
C THR A 263 1.95 27.16 -8.52
N GLN A 264 1.14 26.22 -9.01
CA GLN A 264 -0.27 26.07 -8.61
C GLN A 264 -0.44 25.26 -7.32
N THR A 265 0.62 24.67 -6.78
CA THR A 265 0.50 23.86 -5.56
C THR A 265 0.38 24.76 -4.33
N GLN A 266 -0.71 24.60 -3.58
CA GLN A 266 -0.90 25.28 -2.29
C GLN A 266 -0.21 24.53 -1.13
N THR A 267 0.23 23.31 -1.37
CA THR A 267 0.83 22.44 -0.35
C THR A 267 2.33 22.28 -0.63
N PRO A 268 3.23 22.83 0.21
CA PRO A 268 4.68 22.74 0.00
C PRO A 268 5.21 21.30 -0.17
N TYR A 269 4.56 20.32 0.48
CA TYR A 269 4.88 18.89 0.40
C TYR A 269 3.90 18.08 -0.48
N GLY A 270 3.26 18.75 -1.44
CA GLY A 270 2.25 18.20 -2.35
C GLY A 270 2.82 17.34 -3.48
N THR A 271 2.02 17.14 -4.52
CA THR A 271 2.38 16.33 -5.70
C THR A 271 3.73 16.72 -6.33
N PRO A 272 4.07 18.01 -6.55
CA PRO A 272 5.33 18.38 -7.19
C PRO A 272 6.57 17.98 -6.37
N TYR A 273 6.52 18.20 -5.05
CA TYR A 273 7.58 17.80 -4.11
C TYR A 273 7.80 16.28 -4.12
N ARG A 274 6.72 15.50 -4.09
CA ARG A 274 6.78 14.04 -4.11
C ARG A 274 7.32 13.50 -5.44
N SER A 275 6.92 14.10 -6.55
CA SER A 275 7.40 13.73 -7.90
C SER A 275 8.88 14.07 -8.09
N ALA A 276 9.35 15.22 -7.57
CA ALA A 276 10.75 15.65 -7.68
C ALA A 276 11.71 14.75 -6.87
N LEU A 277 11.29 14.28 -5.69
CA LEU A 277 12.12 13.43 -4.84
C LEU A 277 12.31 12.00 -5.37
N LYS A 278 11.66 11.61 -6.48
CA LYS A 278 11.66 10.24 -7.05
C LYS A 278 11.38 9.12 -6.03
N ALA A 279 10.89 9.46 -4.84
CA ALA A 279 10.77 8.53 -3.71
C ALA A 279 9.48 7.70 -3.77
N TYR A 280 8.61 7.97 -4.75
CA TYR A 280 7.34 7.27 -4.89
C TYR A 280 7.46 6.20 -5.98
N LYS A 281 7.83 4.99 -5.57
CA LYS A 281 7.63 3.79 -6.38
C LYS A 281 6.16 3.37 -6.23
N PRO A 282 5.36 3.36 -7.30
CA PRO A 282 3.99 2.90 -7.19
C PRO A 282 3.98 1.43 -6.74
N PRO A 283 2.94 1.00 -5.99
CA PRO A 283 2.87 -0.36 -5.45
C PRO A 283 2.98 -1.48 -6.50
N SER A 284 2.66 -1.20 -7.77
CA SER A 284 2.83 -2.11 -8.91
C SER A 284 4.29 -2.48 -9.15
N ASP A 285 5.20 -1.54 -8.96
CA ASP A 285 6.62 -1.69 -9.33
C ASP A 285 7.39 -2.48 -8.28
N ILE A 286 6.84 -2.59 -7.06
CA ILE A 286 7.43 -3.40 -5.98
C ILE A 286 7.45 -4.88 -6.37
N PHE A 287 6.43 -5.36 -7.08
CA PHE A 287 6.42 -6.72 -7.59
C PHE A 287 7.52 -6.95 -8.61
N GLN A 288 7.75 -6.02 -9.54
CA GLN A 288 8.83 -6.12 -10.51
C GLN A 288 10.20 -6.11 -9.84
N ILE A 289 10.43 -5.18 -8.90
CA ILE A 289 11.71 -5.05 -8.19
C ILE A 289 12.04 -6.31 -7.37
N MET A 290 11.03 -6.98 -6.80
CA MET A 290 11.24 -8.17 -5.98
C MET A 290 11.22 -9.48 -6.79
N LYS A 291 10.51 -9.53 -7.93
CA LYS A 291 10.43 -10.72 -8.79
C LYS A 291 11.77 -11.08 -9.41
N ASN A 292 12.65 -10.11 -9.67
CA ASN A 292 13.99 -10.33 -10.21
C ASN A 292 14.91 -11.21 -9.33
N SER A 293 14.44 -11.67 -8.16
CA SER A 293 15.19 -12.56 -7.26
C SER A 293 14.65 -13.99 -7.14
N GLU A 294 13.43 -14.32 -7.63
CA GLU A 294 12.83 -15.66 -7.44
C GLU A 294 11.99 -16.14 -8.64
N LYS A 295 12.14 -17.42 -9.01
CA LYS A 295 11.29 -18.11 -10.00
C LYS A 295 9.88 -18.37 -9.42
N GLY A 296 8.82 -18.19 -10.22
CA GLY A 296 7.43 -18.51 -9.87
C GLY A 296 6.38 -17.59 -10.53
N THR A 297 5.09 -17.95 -10.40
CA THR A 297 3.99 -17.12 -10.91
C THR A 297 3.78 -15.87 -10.04
N PRO A 298 3.23 -14.76 -10.58
CA PRO A 298 2.78 -13.60 -9.82
C PRO A 298 1.92 -13.93 -8.59
N THR A 299 1.06 -14.95 -8.68
CA THR A 299 0.23 -15.43 -7.56
C THR A 299 1.06 -16.12 -6.47
N GLU A 300 1.95 -17.04 -6.83
CA GLU A 300 2.86 -17.69 -5.87
C GLU A 300 3.74 -16.67 -5.13
N PHE A 301 4.27 -15.70 -5.88
CA PHE A 301 5.08 -14.64 -5.31
C PHE A 301 4.28 -13.74 -4.35
N GLY A 302 3.05 -13.35 -4.73
CA GLY A 302 2.14 -12.62 -3.85
C GLY A 302 1.83 -13.40 -2.56
N LEU A 303 1.64 -14.72 -2.66
CA LEU A 303 1.40 -15.59 -1.51
C LEU A 303 2.61 -15.64 -0.56
N LYS A 304 3.83 -15.79 -1.09
CA LYS A 304 5.08 -15.76 -0.31
C LYS A 304 5.24 -14.44 0.46
N ILE A 305 4.89 -13.30 -0.16
CA ILE A 305 4.91 -12.01 0.53
C ILE A 305 3.92 -12.03 1.71
N LEU A 306 2.67 -12.46 1.47
CA LEU A 306 1.66 -12.52 2.51
C LEU A 306 2.07 -13.45 3.66
N GLN A 307 2.67 -14.61 3.36
CA GLN A 307 3.21 -15.55 4.35
C GLN A 307 4.30 -14.93 5.22
N LYS A 308 5.21 -14.17 4.61
CA LYS A 308 6.32 -13.51 5.32
C LYS A 308 5.84 -12.35 6.19
N LEU A 309 4.84 -11.59 5.74
CA LEU A 309 4.25 -10.49 6.50
C LEU A 309 3.30 -10.98 7.60
N TYR A 310 2.56 -12.07 7.34
CA TYR A 310 1.54 -12.62 8.22
C TYR A 310 1.78 -14.12 8.45
N PRO A 311 2.85 -14.48 9.18
CA PRO A 311 3.13 -15.87 9.47
C PRO A 311 2.00 -16.46 10.32
N LYS A 312 1.54 -17.67 9.94
CA LYS A 312 0.58 -18.42 10.75
C LYS A 312 1.24 -18.81 12.07
N ILE A 313 0.52 -18.60 13.16
CA ILE A 313 0.92 -19.06 14.48
C ILE A 313 -0.15 -20.00 14.98
N ALA A 314 0.28 -21.11 15.60
CA ALA A 314 -0.63 -22.03 16.24
C ALA A 314 -1.49 -21.27 17.27
N PRO A 315 -2.82 -21.43 17.25
CA PRO A 315 -3.68 -20.78 18.22
C PRO A 315 -3.30 -21.26 19.62
N ARG A 316 -3.05 -20.31 20.53
CA ARG A 316 -2.94 -20.62 21.96
C ARG A 316 -4.31 -21.07 22.44
N ALA A 317 -4.37 -22.19 23.18
CA ALA A 317 -5.60 -22.61 23.86
C ALA A 317 -6.10 -21.45 24.72
N ALA A 318 -7.34 -21.02 24.49
CA ALA A 318 -7.99 -20.01 25.31
C ALA A 318 -8.11 -20.55 26.74
N GLN A 319 -7.88 -19.71 27.75
CA GLN A 319 -8.17 -20.11 29.12
C GLN A 319 -9.68 -20.29 29.24
N ILE A 320 -10.13 -21.50 29.64
CA ILE A 320 -11.54 -21.76 29.90
C ILE A 320 -11.94 -20.91 31.09
N GLN A 321 -12.81 -19.93 30.86
CA GLN A 321 -13.37 -19.11 31.93
C GLN A 321 -14.79 -19.56 32.26
N PRO A 322 -15.22 -19.42 33.54
CA PRO A 322 -16.56 -19.78 33.95
C PRO A 322 -17.61 -19.00 33.14
N HIS A 323 -18.74 -19.65 32.88
CA HIS A 323 -19.86 -19.08 32.14
C HIS A 323 -20.33 -17.79 32.84
N GLN A 324 -20.06 -16.62 32.24
CA GLN A 324 -20.59 -15.35 32.72
C GLN A 324 -21.84 -14.99 31.92
N THR A 325 -22.82 -14.37 32.59
CA THR A 325 -24.04 -13.89 31.95
C THR A 325 -23.69 -12.77 30.96
N LEU A 326 -24.03 -12.97 29.69
CA LEU A 326 -23.80 -11.99 28.65
C LEU A 326 -24.74 -10.79 28.86
N LEU A 327 -24.17 -9.58 28.86
CA LEU A 327 -24.96 -8.35 28.83
C LEU A 327 -25.48 -8.11 27.41
N GLU A 328 -26.79 -8.19 27.22
CA GLU A 328 -27.42 -7.84 25.95
C GLU A 328 -27.64 -6.32 25.90
N GLU A 329 -26.78 -5.61 25.15
CA GLU A 329 -26.94 -4.17 24.96
C GLU A 329 -28.01 -3.87 23.90
N GLU A 330 -28.61 -2.69 23.99
CA GLU A 330 -29.68 -2.26 23.08
C GLU A 330 -29.27 -2.26 21.61
N LYS A 331 -30.24 -2.29 20.70
CA LYS A 331 -29.98 -2.14 19.27
C LYS A 331 -29.39 -0.75 18.97
N PHE A 332 -28.63 -0.63 17.89
CA PHE A 332 -28.20 0.66 17.36
C PHE A 332 -29.41 1.48 16.93
N SER A 333 -29.35 2.78 17.22
CA SER A 333 -30.31 3.76 16.72
C SER A 333 -29.89 4.31 15.35
N GLN A 334 -30.84 4.85 14.60
CA GLN A 334 -30.53 5.54 13.34
C GLN A 334 -29.58 6.72 13.56
N GLN A 335 -29.77 7.48 14.66
CA GLN A 335 -28.95 8.64 15.00
C GLN A 335 -27.47 8.29 15.20
N GLU A 336 -27.17 7.17 15.86
CA GLU A 336 -25.78 6.69 16.02
C GLU A 336 -25.11 6.45 14.68
N ILE A 337 -25.83 5.85 13.73
CA ILE A 337 -25.31 5.58 12.38
C ILE A 337 -25.13 6.90 11.61
N ASP A 338 -26.08 7.84 11.70
CA ASP A 338 -26.01 9.19 11.12
C ASP A 338 -24.74 9.92 11.55
N ASP A 339 -24.41 9.89 12.84
CA ASP A 339 -23.27 10.63 13.38
C ASP A 339 -21.91 10.09 12.91
N ILE A 340 -21.82 8.78 12.66
CA ILE A 340 -20.63 8.17 12.07
C ILE A 340 -20.59 8.40 10.56
N ALA A 341 -21.72 8.25 9.87
CA ALA A 341 -21.80 8.38 8.42
C ALA A 341 -21.41 9.78 7.92
N LYS A 342 -21.81 10.82 8.66
CA LYS A 342 -21.42 12.22 8.39
C LYS A 342 -19.90 12.43 8.43
N LYS A 343 -19.18 11.68 9.27
CA LYS A 343 -17.72 11.78 9.45
C LYS A 343 -16.91 11.01 8.38
N ILE A 344 -17.57 10.24 7.51
CA ILE A 344 -16.88 9.52 6.43
C ILE A 344 -16.34 10.53 5.40
N ARG A 345 -15.05 10.48 5.08
CA ARG A 345 -14.45 11.34 4.04
C ARG A 345 -14.61 10.73 2.65
N ASN A 346 -15.00 11.54 1.67
CA ASN A 346 -15.03 11.12 0.27
C ASN A 346 -13.59 10.98 -0.27
N GLY A 347 -13.41 10.25 -1.39
CA GLY A 347 -12.12 10.12 -2.06
C GLY A 347 -11.09 9.22 -1.35
N LYS A 348 -11.50 8.45 -0.33
CA LYS A 348 -10.67 7.38 0.24
C LYS A 348 -10.74 6.13 -0.64
N ALA A 349 -9.64 5.38 -0.69
CA ALA A 349 -9.60 4.13 -1.45
C ALA A 349 -10.53 3.07 -0.81
N PRO A 350 -11.31 2.34 -1.64
CA PRO A 350 -12.21 1.29 -1.16
C PRO A 350 -11.42 0.05 -0.67
N GLY A 351 -12.11 -0.83 0.05
CA GLY A 351 -11.57 -2.11 0.51
C GLY A 351 -11.44 -3.14 -0.61
N TYR A 352 -11.28 -4.41 -0.22
CA TYR A 352 -11.26 -5.54 -1.15
C TYR A 352 -12.55 -5.64 -1.98
N ASP A 353 -13.68 -5.25 -1.38
CA ASP A 353 -14.98 -5.18 -2.03
C ASP A 353 -15.10 -4.09 -3.09
N GLY A 354 -14.14 -3.17 -3.26
CA GLY A 354 -14.22 -2.13 -4.31
C GLY A 354 -15.34 -1.09 -4.13
N ILE A 355 -16.12 -1.15 -3.06
CA ILE A 355 -17.22 -0.21 -2.76
C ILE A 355 -16.65 1.01 -2.05
N ASP A 356 -16.73 2.17 -2.70
CA ASP A 356 -16.22 3.41 -2.14
C ASP A 356 -17.18 4.10 -1.17
N ASN A 357 -16.64 5.08 -0.45
CA ASN A 357 -17.38 5.84 0.55
C ASN A 357 -18.55 6.65 -0.03
N ILE A 358 -18.53 6.98 -1.32
CA ILE A 358 -19.61 7.75 -1.95
C ILE A 358 -20.82 6.85 -2.10
N ILE A 359 -20.64 5.62 -2.60
CA ILE A 359 -21.75 4.65 -2.73
C ILE A 359 -22.36 4.33 -1.37
N VAL A 360 -21.54 4.08 -0.35
CA VAL A 360 -22.04 3.82 1.01
C VAL A 360 -22.88 5.00 1.52
N LYS A 361 -22.46 6.24 1.28
CA LYS A 361 -23.26 7.43 1.63
C LYS A 361 -24.56 7.54 0.85
N VAL A 362 -24.56 7.19 -0.43
CA VAL A 362 -25.79 7.20 -1.24
C VAL A 362 -26.80 6.19 -0.69
N ILE A 363 -26.34 4.97 -0.38
CA ILE A 363 -27.19 3.95 0.23
C ILE A 363 -27.68 4.41 1.59
N PHE A 364 -26.79 4.97 2.41
CA PHE A 364 -27.11 5.48 3.73
C PHE A 364 -28.20 6.57 3.71
N ASN A 365 -28.04 7.57 2.85
CA ASN A 365 -28.98 8.69 2.74
C ASN A 365 -30.32 8.27 2.11
N SER A 366 -30.30 7.31 1.19
CA SER A 366 -31.51 6.92 0.43
C SER A 366 -32.29 5.79 1.10
N PHE A 367 -31.59 4.90 1.80
CA PHE A 367 -32.11 3.65 2.39
C PHE A 367 -31.55 3.41 3.80
N PRO A 368 -31.72 4.35 4.74
CA PRO A 368 -31.12 4.27 6.09
C PRO A 368 -31.50 2.98 6.82
N SER A 369 -32.76 2.53 6.67
CA SER A 369 -33.26 1.31 7.30
C SER A 369 -32.52 0.04 6.88
N LEU A 370 -31.99 -0.03 5.65
CA LEU A 370 -31.24 -1.21 5.18
C LEU A 370 -29.96 -1.40 6.01
N LEU A 371 -29.22 -0.33 6.24
CA LEU A 371 -27.97 -0.39 7.02
C LEU A 371 -28.23 -0.53 8.52
N LEU A 372 -29.31 0.08 9.02
CA LEU A 372 -29.76 -0.10 10.40
C LEU A 372 -30.10 -1.56 10.68
N ASP A 373 -30.94 -2.19 9.84
CA ASP A 373 -31.31 -3.59 9.97
C ASP A 373 -30.07 -4.49 9.88
N PHE A 374 -29.17 -4.20 8.93
CA PHE A 374 -27.91 -4.94 8.76
C PHE A 374 -27.03 -4.89 10.02
N PHE A 375 -26.73 -3.69 10.55
CA PHE A 375 -25.85 -3.57 11.72
C PHE A 375 -26.50 -4.12 13.00
N ASN A 376 -27.81 -3.98 13.15
CA ASN A 376 -28.52 -4.58 14.28
C ASN A 376 -28.56 -6.10 14.19
N LYS A 377 -28.61 -6.66 12.98
CA LYS A 377 -28.52 -8.12 12.80
C LYS A 377 -27.12 -8.64 13.13
N CYS A 378 -26.06 -7.91 12.78
CA CYS A 378 -24.71 -8.22 13.24
C CYS A 378 -24.64 -8.34 14.78
N LEU A 379 -25.24 -7.37 15.48
CA LEU A 379 -25.23 -7.32 16.94
C LEU A 379 -26.05 -8.46 17.57
N GLU A 380 -27.24 -8.73 17.02
CA GLU A 380 -28.12 -9.83 17.45
C GLU A 380 -27.43 -11.20 17.31
N LEU A 381 -26.78 -11.44 16.17
CA LEU A 381 -26.03 -12.67 15.90
C LEU A 381 -24.63 -12.69 16.53
N LYS A 382 -24.20 -11.58 17.15
CA LYS A 382 -22.86 -11.38 17.72
C LYS A 382 -21.74 -11.64 16.70
N CYS A 383 -22.03 -11.35 15.44
CA CYS A 383 -21.19 -11.69 14.31
C CYS A 383 -20.72 -10.44 13.56
N PHE A 384 -19.47 -10.46 13.13
CA PHE A 384 -18.94 -9.52 12.16
C PHE A 384 -18.85 -10.28 10.84
N PRO A 385 -19.45 -9.81 9.73
CA PRO A 385 -19.45 -10.61 8.51
C PRO A 385 -18.05 -10.82 7.90
N ASP A 386 -17.70 -12.06 7.57
CA ASP A 386 -16.44 -12.46 6.95
C ASP A 386 -16.09 -11.68 5.68
N PRO A 387 -17.03 -11.39 4.75
CA PRO A 387 -16.75 -10.55 3.58
C PRO A 387 -16.27 -9.14 3.93
N LEU A 388 -16.58 -8.65 5.14
CA LEU A 388 -16.14 -7.35 5.66
C LEU A 388 -14.79 -7.41 6.39
N LYS A 389 -14.28 -8.62 6.70
CA LYS A 389 -12.98 -8.85 7.36
C LYS A 389 -11.79 -8.91 6.40
N ILE A 390 -12.04 -9.03 5.09
CA ILE A 390 -10.99 -9.19 4.07
C ILE A 390 -10.26 -7.86 3.84
N GLY A 391 -9.00 -7.79 4.29
CA GLY A 391 -8.17 -6.60 4.13
C GLY A 391 -7.33 -6.62 2.85
N LEU A 392 -7.53 -5.65 1.96
CA LEU A 392 -6.67 -5.49 0.78
C LEU A 392 -5.33 -4.85 1.18
N VAL A 393 -4.23 -5.56 0.97
CA VAL A 393 -2.86 -5.14 1.29
C VAL A 393 -2.25 -4.38 0.12
N ILE A 394 -1.77 -3.18 0.40
CA ILE A 394 -0.99 -2.36 -0.53
C ILE A 394 0.38 -2.07 0.10
N LEU A 395 1.46 -2.45 -0.59
CA LEU A 395 2.81 -2.23 -0.12
C LEU A 395 3.32 -0.85 -0.52
N PHE A 396 4.03 -0.19 0.42
CA PHE A 396 4.76 1.04 0.17
C PHE A 396 6.20 0.86 0.62
N HIS A 397 7.17 1.13 -0.25
CA HIS A 397 8.58 1.05 0.13
C HIS A 397 8.98 2.17 1.10
N LYS A 398 9.79 1.84 2.12
CA LYS A 398 10.33 2.80 3.09
C LYS A 398 11.54 3.50 2.48
N THR A 399 11.51 4.82 2.44
CA THR A 399 12.60 5.65 1.94
C THR A 399 13.95 5.27 2.57
N GLY A 400 14.97 5.04 1.74
CA GLY A 400 16.35 4.75 2.18
C GLY A 400 16.59 3.35 2.76
N LYS A 401 15.67 2.40 2.58
CA LYS A 401 15.86 0.99 2.95
C LYS A 401 16.11 0.11 1.73
N GLU A 402 16.69 -1.06 1.92
CA GLU A 402 16.98 -2.03 0.86
C GLU A 402 15.73 -2.37 0.03
N GLU A 403 15.88 -2.43 -1.29
CA GLU A 403 14.74 -2.56 -2.21
C GLU A 403 14.18 -3.98 -2.31
N GLN A 404 15.06 -4.99 -2.22
CA GLN A 404 14.69 -6.40 -2.33
C GLN A 404 14.14 -6.99 -1.00
N ASN A 405 14.26 -6.25 0.11
CA ASN A 405 13.82 -6.75 1.41
C ASN A 405 12.36 -6.40 1.69
N ILE A 406 11.49 -7.41 1.82
CA ILE A 406 10.07 -7.24 2.16
C ILE A 406 9.86 -6.46 3.47
N LYS A 407 10.77 -6.54 4.44
CA LYS A 407 10.70 -5.76 5.70
C LYS A 407 10.91 -4.25 5.48
N SER A 408 11.50 -3.86 4.34
CA SER A 408 11.60 -2.47 3.89
C SER A 408 10.29 -1.93 3.36
N CYS A 409 9.27 -2.77 3.12
CA CYS A 409 7.94 -2.31 2.78
C CYS A 409 7.09 -2.08 4.03
N ARG A 410 6.14 -1.15 3.93
CA ARG A 410 5.07 -0.93 4.90
C ARG A 410 3.75 -1.36 4.27
N PRO A 411 3.09 -2.41 4.78
CA PRO A 411 1.76 -2.76 4.31
C PRO A 411 0.74 -1.72 4.80
N LYS A 412 -0.16 -1.29 3.91
CA LYS A 412 -1.39 -0.59 4.28
C LYS A 412 -2.59 -1.47 3.99
N PHE A 413 -3.54 -1.51 4.92
CA PHE A 413 -4.75 -2.29 4.77
C PHE A 413 -5.92 -1.42 4.38
N LEU A 414 -6.64 -1.84 3.35
CA LEU A 414 -7.91 -1.28 2.97
C LEU A 414 -9.02 -2.27 3.30
N LEU A 415 -9.73 -2.00 4.39
CA LEU A 415 -10.93 -2.76 4.78
C LEU A 415 -12.17 -2.25 4.03
N PRO A 416 -13.19 -3.10 3.81
CA PRO A 416 -14.52 -2.71 3.36
C PRO A 416 -15.11 -1.57 4.18
N THR A 417 -15.77 -0.63 3.50
CA THR A 417 -16.28 0.59 4.15
C THR A 417 -17.41 0.28 5.13
N LEU A 418 -18.31 -0.66 4.79
CA LEU A 418 -19.35 -1.13 5.70
C LEU A 418 -18.76 -1.76 6.98
N GLY A 419 -17.69 -2.55 6.84
CA GLY A 419 -16.96 -3.10 7.99
C GLY A 419 -16.38 -2.02 8.89
N LYS A 420 -15.76 -0.98 8.33
CA LYS A 420 -15.24 0.17 9.11
C LYS A 420 -16.35 0.93 9.84
N LEU A 421 -17.56 0.99 9.29
CA LEU A 421 -18.69 1.63 9.95
C LEU A 421 -19.15 0.83 11.15
N LEU A 422 -19.33 -0.49 10.97
CA LEU A 422 -19.66 -1.40 12.06
C LEU A 422 -18.58 -1.38 13.16
N GLU A 423 -17.29 -1.44 12.80
CA GLU A 423 -16.20 -1.31 13.78
C GLU A 423 -16.32 -0.01 14.58
N LYS A 424 -16.64 1.12 13.95
CA LYS A 424 -16.79 2.40 14.66
C LYS A 424 -18.00 2.43 15.59
N LEU A 425 -19.14 1.88 15.17
CA LEU A 425 -20.33 1.76 16.02
C LEU A 425 -20.01 0.97 17.29
N LEU A 426 -19.42 -0.22 17.12
CA LEU A 426 -19.01 -1.09 18.21
C LEU A 426 -18.00 -0.40 19.14
N LEU A 427 -16.99 0.28 18.58
CA LEU A 427 -15.98 0.97 19.36
C LEU A 427 -16.49 2.19 20.12
N GLN A 428 -17.49 2.91 19.60
CA GLN A 428 -18.08 4.01 20.34
C GLN A 428 -18.72 3.52 21.64
N ARG A 429 -19.51 2.45 21.57
CA ARG A 429 -20.14 1.84 22.74
C ARG A 429 -19.13 1.17 23.66
N PHE A 430 -18.18 0.40 23.12
CA PHE A 430 -17.12 -0.24 23.90
C PHE A 430 -16.26 0.78 24.65
N ASN A 431 -15.84 1.88 24.01
CA ASN A 431 -15.08 2.93 24.68
C ASN A 431 -15.91 3.68 25.73
N PHE A 432 -17.20 3.87 25.50
CA PHE A 432 -18.10 4.43 26.50
C PHE A 432 -18.15 3.55 27.75
N GLN A 433 -18.28 2.22 27.60
CA GLN A 433 -18.23 1.29 28.73
C GLN A 433 -16.89 1.34 29.47
N LEU A 434 -15.76 1.32 28.74
CA LEU A 434 -14.43 1.42 29.34
C LEU A 434 -14.27 2.70 30.17
N LYS A 435 -14.81 3.82 29.67
CA LYS A 435 -14.78 5.11 30.37
C LYS A 435 -15.66 5.11 31.61
N THR A 436 -16.91 4.66 31.48
CA THR A 436 -17.90 4.64 32.58
C THR A 436 -17.46 3.72 33.72
N LYS A 437 -16.84 2.57 33.40
CA LYS A 437 -16.27 1.63 34.39
C LYS A 437 -14.85 1.99 34.84
N GLN A 438 -14.27 3.10 34.38
CA GLN A 438 -12.91 3.55 34.71
C GLN A 438 -11.81 2.50 34.45
N LEU A 439 -11.97 1.69 33.39
CA LEU A 439 -11.08 0.57 33.08
C LEU A 439 -9.86 0.98 32.24
N GLN A 440 -9.78 2.25 31.84
CA GLN A 440 -8.65 2.76 31.07
C GLN A 440 -7.60 3.37 31.99
N HIS A 441 -6.36 2.91 31.87
CA HIS A 441 -5.29 3.37 32.76
C HIS A 441 -4.90 4.84 32.49
N PRO A 442 -4.78 5.73 33.48
CA PRO A 442 -4.51 7.16 33.26
C PRO A 442 -3.14 7.46 32.62
N LEU A 443 -2.19 6.52 32.74
CA LEU A 443 -0.83 6.60 32.16
C LEU A 443 -0.71 5.99 30.75
N GLN A 444 -1.85 5.60 30.15
CA GLN A 444 -1.94 5.37 28.72
C GLN A 444 -2.29 6.71 28.04
N TYR A 445 -1.46 7.15 27.10
CA TYR A 445 -1.65 8.40 26.38
C TYR A 445 -1.93 8.18 24.88
N GLY A 446 -1.54 7.03 24.33
CA GLY A 446 -1.71 6.73 22.91
C GLY A 446 -3.15 6.40 22.56
N PHE A 447 -3.66 6.93 21.45
CA PHE A 447 -4.98 6.60 20.89
C PHE A 447 -6.15 6.77 21.88
N ARG A 448 -6.05 7.73 22.81
CA ARG A 448 -7.12 8.05 23.76
C ARG A 448 -7.70 9.42 23.51
N GLU A 449 -9.00 9.53 23.74
CA GLU A 449 -9.68 10.81 23.73
C GLU A 449 -9.12 11.73 24.83
N ALA A 450 -8.91 13.00 24.51
CA ALA A 450 -8.36 14.01 25.42
C ALA A 450 -6.97 13.69 26.02
N LYS A 451 -6.16 12.87 25.33
CA LYS A 451 -4.74 12.65 25.65
C LYS A 451 -3.88 12.96 24.42
N SER A 452 -2.71 13.51 24.64
CA SER A 452 -1.77 13.91 23.60
C SER A 452 -0.35 13.42 23.88
N ALA A 453 0.52 13.52 22.87
CA ALA A 453 1.95 13.31 23.04
C ALA A 453 2.56 14.35 23.98
N ASP A 454 2.03 15.57 23.99
CA ASP A 454 2.48 16.65 24.87
C ASP A 454 2.20 16.33 26.33
N ASP A 455 1.02 15.78 26.65
CA ASP A 455 0.69 15.36 28.03
C ASP A 455 1.66 14.28 28.54
N ALA A 456 1.99 13.31 27.68
CA ALA A 456 2.94 12.24 27.99
C ALA A 456 4.35 12.81 28.23
N LEU A 457 4.78 13.76 27.39
CA LEU A 457 6.08 14.43 27.50
C LEU A 457 6.18 15.30 28.76
N LEU A 458 5.14 16.08 29.07
CA LEU A 458 5.06 16.92 30.26
C LEU A 458 5.16 16.08 31.54
N HIS A 459 4.51 14.92 31.58
CA HIS A 459 4.59 14.05 32.74
C HIS A 459 6.00 13.47 32.95
N VAL A 460 6.63 12.97 31.88
CA VAL A 460 8.01 12.44 31.93
C VAL A 460 9.00 13.50 32.38
N THR A 461 8.91 14.70 31.80
CA THR A 461 9.83 15.80 32.13
C THR A 461 9.63 16.29 33.56
N SER A 462 8.39 16.42 34.03
CA SER A 462 8.08 16.76 35.43
C SER A 462 8.69 15.76 36.43
N LEU A 463 8.57 14.46 36.16
CA LEU A 463 9.15 13.41 37.03
C LEU A 463 10.69 13.48 37.07
N LEU A 464 11.32 13.72 35.92
CA LEU A 464 12.78 13.89 35.85
C LEU A 464 13.25 15.16 36.58
N GLU A 465 12.51 16.26 36.45
CA GLU A 465 12.78 17.50 37.20
C GLU A 465 12.59 17.30 38.71
N GLN A 466 11.53 16.61 39.13
CA GLN A 466 11.29 16.30 40.53
C GLN A 466 12.42 15.45 41.11
N ALA A 467 12.85 14.41 40.40
CA ALA A 467 13.99 13.58 40.80
C ALA A 467 15.27 14.43 40.97
N ARG A 468 15.49 15.39 40.06
CA ARG A 468 16.62 16.32 40.14
C ARG A 468 16.52 17.24 41.35
N ARG A 469 15.35 17.83 41.62
CA ARG A 469 15.12 18.72 42.78
C ARG A 469 15.33 17.98 44.11
N GLN A 470 15.00 16.70 44.15
CA GLN A 470 15.22 15.81 45.30
C GLN A 470 16.64 15.20 45.35
N GLU A 471 17.55 15.65 44.47
CA GLU A 471 18.90 15.12 44.32
C GLU A 471 19.01 13.60 44.10
N LYS A 472 17.93 12.99 43.60
CA LYS A 472 17.89 11.56 43.29
C LYS A 472 18.61 11.28 41.99
N HIS A 473 19.07 10.03 41.84
CA HIS A 473 19.50 9.52 40.55
C HIS A 473 18.30 9.00 39.79
N ALA A 474 18.19 9.35 38.50
CA ALA A 474 17.11 8.91 37.63
C ALA A 474 17.63 8.22 36.36
N VAL A 475 16.93 7.19 35.91
CA VAL A 475 17.14 6.51 34.64
C VAL A 475 15.84 6.62 33.85
N PHE A 476 15.93 7.17 32.65
CA PHE A 476 14.82 7.19 31.70
C PHE A 476 15.08 6.13 30.63
N ILE A 477 14.17 5.17 30.50
CA ILE A 477 14.25 4.04 29.57
C ILE A 477 13.09 4.17 28.58
N SER A 478 13.41 4.15 27.30
CA SER A 478 12.43 4.03 26.23
C SER A 478 12.51 2.62 25.65
N LEU A 479 11.41 1.87 25.73
CA LEU A 479 11.26 0.57 25.09
C LEU A 479 10.33 0.69 23.88
N ASP A 480 10.77 0.14 22.75
CA ASP A 480 9.98 0.04 21.50
C ASP A 480 9.59 -1.43 21.29
N ILE A 481 8.31 -1.71 21.11
CA ILE A 481 7.83 -3.05 20.76
C ILE A 481 7.96 -3.27 19.25
N SER A 482 8.67 -4.32 18.86
CA SER A 482 8.87 -4.70 17.47
C SER A 482 7.55 -5.15 16.83
N GLY A 483 7.01 -4.33 15.92
CA GLY A 483 5.80 -4.68 15.17
C GLY A 483 4.60 -4.92 16.10
N ALA A 484 4.40 -4.03 17.08
CA ALA A 484 3.36 -4.11 18.11
C ALA A 484 1.99 -4.56 17.59
N PHE A 485 1.37 -3.77 16.71
CA PHE A 485 0.06 -4.07 16.13
C PHE A 485 0.05 -5.37 15.31
N ASP A 486 1.13 -5.67 14.60
CA ASP A 486 1.22 -6.87 13.75
C ASP A 486 1.48 -8.15 14.57
N SER A 487 1.93 -8.01 15.82
CA SER A 487 2.34 -9.12 16.69
C SER A 487 1.31 -9.46 17.77
N LEU A 488 0.35 -8.56 18.02
CA LEU A 488 -0.69 -8.73 19.04
C LEU A 488 -1.47 -10.03 18.85
N GLN A 489 -1.46 -10.89 19.86
CA GLN A 489 -2.19 -12.16 19.82
C GLN A 489 -3.68 -11.95 20.05
N TYR A 490 -4.53 -12.63 19.28
CA TYR A 490 -5.98 -12.57 19.49
C TYR A 490 -6.39 -13.13 20.85
N SER A 491 -5.68 -14.14 21.36
CA SER A 491 -5.87 -14.66 22.71
C SER A 491 -5.60 -13.60 23.77
N SER A 492 -4.53 -12.81 23.66
CA SER A 492 -4.26 -11.70 24.59
C SER A 492 -5.42 -10.70 24.67
N VAL A 493 -6.05 -10.38 23.54
CA VAL A 493 -7.22 -9.49 23.49
C VAL A 493 -8.42 -10.13 24.19
N ARG A 494 -8.70 -11.41 23.90
CA ARG A 494 -9.80 -12.16 24.52
C ARG A 494 -9.62 -12.31 26.03
N ASP A 495 -8.45 -12.76 26.45
CA ASP A 495 -8.08 -12.91 27.87
C ASP A 495 -8.22 -11.57 28.60
N ARG A 496 -7.85 -10.47 27.95
CA ARG A 496 -8.00 -9.14 28.54
C ARG A 496 -9.44 -8.70 28.68
N ILE A 497 -10.27 -8.82 27.64
CA ILE A 497 -11.70 -8.51 27.70
C ILE A 497 -12.39 -9.34 28.79
N ALA A 498 -12.04 -10.63 28.87
CA ALA A 498 -12.54 -11.53 29.90
C ALA A 498 -12.11 -11.10 31.32
N SER A 499 -10.83 -10.74 31.52
CA SER A 499 -10.33 -10.25 32.81
C SER A 499 -10.98 -8.94 33.29
N LEU A 500 -11.55 -8.17 32.36
CA LEU A 500 -12.25 -6.92 32.66
C LEU A 500 -13.76 -7.12 32.86
N SER A 501 -14.26 -8.36 32.79
CA SER A 501 -15.69 -8.70 32.86
C SER A 501 -16.52 -7.89 31.86
N LEU A 502 -16.00 -7.74 30.63
CA LEU A 502 -16.67 -7.04 29.53
C LEU A 502 -17.31 -8.05 28.58
N PHE A 503 -18.33 -8.75 29.05
CA PHE A 503 -19.09 -9.72 28.26
C PHE A 503 -20.41 -9.09 27.80
N SER A 504 -20.47 -8.66 26.54
CA SER A 504 -21.68 -8.14 25.93
C SER A 504 -21.79 -8.54 24.47
N ASN A 505 -22.97 -8.40 23.89
CA ASN A 505 -23.15 -8.55 22.44
C ASN A 505 -22.21 -7.63 21.64
N ILE A 506 -21.90 -6.41 22.13
CA ILE A 506 -20.91 -5.51 21.52
C ILE A 506 -19.49 -6.09 21.58
N SER A 507 -19.04 -6.56 22.75
CA SER A 507 -17.66 -7.06 22.90
C SER A 507 -17.45 -8.38 22.15
N GLU A 508 -18.45 -9.26 22.11
CA GLU A 508 -18.43 -10.49 21.31
C GLU A 508 -18.39 -10.19 19.80
N THR A 509 -19.25 -9.29 19.32
CA THR A 509 -19.21 -8.85 17.91
C THR A 509 -17.86 -8.21 17.56
N LEU A 510 -17.28 -7.44 18.49
CA LEU A 510 -15.96 -6.82 18.30
C LEU A 510 -14.85 -7.87 18.29
N LEU A 511 -14.90 -8.89 19.15
CA LEU A 511 -13.96 -10.02 19.16
C LEU A 511 -14.06 -10.88 17.90
N ASP A 512 -15.25 -10.96 17.30
CA ASP A 512 -15.46 -11.67 16.04
C ASP A 512 -14.69 -11.03 14.86
N THR A 513 -14.34 -9.74 14.95
CA THR A 513 -13.42 -9.10 13.98
C THR A 513 -12.02 -9.74 13.93
N LEU A 514 -11.65 -10.52 14.95
CA LEU A 514 -10.38 -11.25 15.04
C LEU A 514 -10.50 -12.71 14.56
N ARG A 515 -11.70 -13.20 14.25
CA ARG A 515 -11.94 -14.56 13.71
C ARG A 515 -11.96 -14.53 12.18
N SER A 516 -11.56 -15.65 11.56
CA SER A 516 -11.64 -15.88 10.10
C SER A 516 -11.08 -14.75 9.22
N ARG A 517 -10.11 -13.98 9.74
CA ARG A 517 -9.54 -12.84 9.03
C ARG A 517 -8.70 -13.30 7.86
N LYS A 518 -8.89 -12.63 6.73
CA LYS A 518 -8.10 -12.84 5.52
C LYS A 518 -7.49 -11.53 5.05
N VAL A 519 -6.29 -11.64 4.48
CA VAL A 519 -5.62 -10.57 3.76
C VAL A 519 -5.59 -10.93 2.29
N ALA A 520 -5.82 -9.94 1.44
CA ALA A 520 -5.82 -10.10 0.01
C ALA A 520 -4.78 -9.20 -0.63
N MET A 521 -4.11 -9.69 -1.68
CA MET A 521 -3.13 -8.93 -2.44
C MET A 521 -3.44 -9.10 -3.93
N GLN A 522 -3.48 -8.00 -4.68
CA GLN A 522 -3.71 -8.05 -6.11
C GLN A 522 -2.40 -8.34 -6.84
N THR A 523 -2.43 -9.33 -7.74
CA THR A 523 -1.34 -9.65 -8.68
C THR A 523 -1.82 -9.42 -10.11
N SER A 524 -0.92 -9.54 -11.09
CA SER A 524 -1.28 -9.45 -12.51
C SER A 524 -2.21 -10.56 -13.00
N GLU A 525 -2.23 -11.70 -12.29
CA GLU A 525 -3.05 -12.88 -12.63
C GLU A 525 -4.32 -12.98 -11.76
N GLY A 526 -4.40 -12.22 -10.67
CA GLY A 526 -5.58 -12.20 -9.80
C GLY A 526 -5.27 -11.92 -8.34
N PRO A 527 -6.31 -11.82 -7.50
CA PRO A 527 -6.11 -11.67 -6.07
C PRO A 527 -5.65 -12.99 -5.44
N VAL A 528 -4.63 -12.91 -4.58
CA VAL A 528 -4.27 -14.00 -3.66
C VAL A 528 -4.79 -13.70 -2.27
N LEU A 529 -5.31 -14.73 -1.59
CA LEU A 529 -5.83 -14.62 -0.23
C LEU A 529 -4.95 -15.42 0.73
N TRP A 530 -4.73 -14.87 1.91
CA TRP A 530 -4.00 -15.53 2.99
C TRP A 530 -4.70 -15.31 4.32
N GLU A 531 -4.64 -16.29 5.21
CA GLU A 531 -5.23 -16.22 6.54
C GLU A 531 -4.36 -15.40 7.49
N GLN A 532 -4.99 -14.53 8.28
CA GLN A 532 -4.32 -13.72 9.29
C GLN A 532 -4.67 -14.20 10.70
N THR A 533 -3.74 -14.88 11.36
CA THR A 533 -3.96 -15.50 12.68
C THR A 533 -3.50 -14.64 13.86
N LYS A 534 -2.90 -13.47 13.60
CA LYS A 534 -2.50 -12.50 14.63
C LYS A 534 -2.46 -11.07 14.09
N GLY A 535 -2.39 -10.14 15.03
CA GLY A 535 -2.19 -8.73 14.79
C GLY A 535 -3.44 -8.02 14.30
N CYS A 536 -3.50 -6.72 14.52
CA CYS A 536 -4.58 -5.89 14.02
C CYS A 536 -4.12 -5.22 12.72
N PRO A 537 -4.90 -5.30 11.63
CA PRO A 537 -4.48 -4.72 10.37
C PRO A 537 -4.31 -3.20 10.51
N GLN A 538 -3.23 -2.69 9.92
CA GLN A 538 -2.90 -1.28 9.91
C GLN A 538 -3.91 -0.50 9.04
N GLY A 539 -4.95 0.04 9.68
CA GLY A 539 -6.10 0.67 9.04
C GLY A 539 -7.45 0.27 9.64
N SER A 540 -7.49 -0.74 10.52
CA SER A 540 -8.65 -1.01 11.39
C SER A 540 -8.88 0.14 12.36
N CYS A 541 -10.15 0.38 12.71
CA CYS A 541 -10.51 1.32 13.76
C CYS A 541 -10.29 0.67 15.14
N SER A 542 -10.45 -0.66 15.24
CA SER A 542 -10.39 -1.40 16.50
C SER A 542 -8.99 -1.75 16.98
N GLY A 543 -7.99 -1.82 16.08
CA GLY A 543 -6.62 -2.18 16.43
C GLY A 543 -6.03 -1.38 17.60
N PRO A 544 -6.11 -0.03 17.59
CA PRO A 544 -5.70 0.80 18.72
C PRO A 544 -6.41 0.49 20.04
N ALA A 545 -7.71 0.21 20.01
CA ALA A 545 -8.47 -0.12 21.21
C ALA A 545 -8.03 -1.47 21.80
N PHE A 546 -7.85 -2.49 20.96
CA PHE A 546 -7.34 -3.79 21.37
C PHE A 546 -5.91 -3.72 21.93
N TRP A 547 -5.06 -2.92 21.30
CA TRP A 547 -3.72 -2.68 21.81
C TRP A 547 -3.76 -2.03 23.19
N ASN A 548 -4.54 -0.96 23.34
CA ASN A 548 -4.61 -0.20 24.59
C ASN A 548 -5.10 -1.05 25.76
N ILE A 549 -6.14 -1.88 25.58
CA ILE A 549 -6.62 -2.73 26.70
C ILE A 549 -5.55 -3.73 27.15
N VAL A 550 -4.76 -4.29 26.23
CA VAL A 550 -3.68 -5.22 26.55
C VAL A 550 -2.51 -4.50 27.23
N VAL A 551 -2.17 -3.29 26.78
CA VAL A 551 -1.14 -2.47 27.44
C VAL A 551 -1.57 -1.99 28.82
N ASP A 552 -2.86 -1.69 29.02
CA ASP A 552 -3.37 -1.27 30.33
C ASP A 552 -3.15 -2.35 31.39
N GLU A 553 -2.98 -3.63 31.02
CA GLU A 553 -2.60 -4.70 31.95
C GLU A 553 -1.25 -4.44 32.63
N ILE A 554 -0.20 -4.11 31.88
CA ILE A 554 1.12 -3.82 32.47
C ILE A 554 1.15 -2.46 33.18
N LEU A 555 0.33 -1.51 32.73
CA LEU A 555 0.22 -0.22 33.41
C LEU A 555 -0.46 -0.35 34.78
N SER A 556 -1.36 -1.32 34.96
CA SER A 556 -2.00 -1.62 36.24
C SER A 556 -1.11 -2.40 37.22
N VAL A 557 0.11 -2.80 36.84
CA VAL A 557 1.06 -3.44 37.78
C VAL A 557 1.44 -2.46 38.88
N LEU A 558 1.40 -2.92 40.13
CA LEU A 558 1.84 -2.14 41.29
C LEU A 558 3.37 -2.06 41.32
N TRP A 559 3.90 -1.02 40.70
CA TRP A 559 5.34 -0.76 40.69
C TRP A 559 5.83 -0.23 42.06
N PRO A 560 7.03 -0.62 42.50
CA PRO A 560 7.60 -0.12 43.76
C PRO A 560 7.88 1.38 43.68
N GLN A 561 7.93 2.03 44.85
CA GLN A 561 8.24 3.46 44.92
C GLN A 561 9.56 3.78 44.19
N GLY A 562 9.51 4.79 43.32
CA GLY A 562 10.63 5.19 42.49
C GLY A 562 10.64 4.53 41.10
N VAL A 563 9.70 3.64 40.76
CA VAL A 563 9.47 3.16 39.39
C VAL A 563 8.17 3.75 38.86
N HIS A 564 8.25 4.44 37.73
CA HIS A 564 7.11 4.96 36.99
C HIS A 564 7.10 4.36 35.59
N LEU A 565 5.92 3.97 35.11
CA LEU A 565 5.69 3.48 33.75
C LEU A 565 4.55 4.27 33.12
N GLN A 566 4.76 4.72 31.89
CA GLN A 566 3.68 5.19 31.02
C GLN A 566 3.86 4.67 29.60
N ALA A 567 2.79 4.71 28.81
CA ALA A 567 2.82 4.28 27.42
C ALA A 567 2.15 5.31 26.51
N PHE A 568 2.70 5.45 25.31
CA PHE A 568 2.04 6.07 24.18
C PHE A 568 2.04 5.06 23.03
N ALA A 569 0.95 4.31 22.88
CA ALA A 569 0.88 3.19 21.95
C ALA A 569 1.98 2.15 22.23
N ASP A 570 2.90 1.94 21.29
CA ASP A 570 4.03 1.00 21.37
C ASP A 570 5.30 1.58 22.01
N ASP A 571 5.32 2.89 22.30
CA ASP A 571 6.41 3.58 22.98
C ASP A 571 6.20 3.56 24.51
N PHE A 572 6.93 2.69 25.20
CA PHE A 572 6.92 2.59 26.67
C PHE A 572 8.04 3.43 27.28
N ALA A 573 7.70 4.19 28.32
CA ALA A 573 8.61 5.06 29.05
C ALA A 573 8.66 4.64 30.51
N PHE A 574 9.80 4.08 30.93
CA PHE A 574 10.10 3.84 32.35
C PHE A 574 10.97 4.96 32.91
N ILE A 575 10.61 5.46 34.09
CA ILE A 575 11.45 6.37 34.88
C ILE A 575 11.73 5.68 36.20
N VAL A 576 12.99 5.36 36.44
CA VAL A 576 13.46 4.70 37.65
C VAL A 576 14.32 5.65 38.45
N THR A 577 13.97 5.89 39.71
CA THR A 577 14.64 6.85 40.59
C THR A 577 15.04 6.22 41.93
N ASN A 578 16.21 6.59 42.43
CA ASN A 578 16.65 6.21 43.76
C ASN A 578 17.76 7.14 44.26
N ASN A 579 17.93 7.22 45.58
CA ASN A 579 19.00 8.03 46.20
C ASN A 579 20.37 7.35 46.07
N THR A 580 20.42 6.03 45.90
CA THR A 580 21.66 5.26 45.85
C THR A 580 21.82 4.52 44.54
N ARG A 581 23.08 4.30 44.12
CA ARG A 581 23.40 3.48 42.95
C ARG A 581 22.90 2.03 43.10
N LYS A 582 23.00 1.44 44.30
CA LYS A 582 22.56 0.07 44.59
C LYS A 582 21.04 -0.05 44.48
N GLY A 583 20.30 0.88 45.06
CA GLY A 583 18.83 0.93 44.96
C GLY A 583 18.36 1.16 43.53
N LEU A 584 19.01 2.08 42.80
CA LEU A 584 18.72 2.33 41.38
C LEU A 584 18.92 1.07 40.54
N ARG A 585 20.01 0.32 40.75
CA ARG A 585 20.26 -0.95 40.06
C ARG A 585 19.19 -2.01 40.37
N LYS A 586 18.73 -2.10 41.62
CA LYS A 586 17.68 -3.02 42.04
C LYS A 586 16.34 -2.69 41.35
N LEU A 587 15.90 -1.43 41.43
CA LEU A 587 14.65 -0.97 40.82
C LEU A 587 14.69 -1.07 39.30
N ASN A 588 15.83 -0.79 38.67
CA ASN A 588 16.00 -0.90 37.22
C ASN A 588 15.86 -2.36 36.72
N LYS A 589 16.29 -3.34 37.53
CA LYS A 589 16.08 -4.76 37.21
C LYS A 589 14.61 -5.16 37.34
N LEU A 590 13.92 -4.65 38.37
CA LEU A 590 12.50 -4.92 38.58
C LEU A 590 11.64 -4.29 37.48
N ALA A 591 11.92 -3.05 37.07
CA ALA A 591 11.18 -2.34 36.03
C ALA A 591 11.22 -3.03 34.66
N LEU A 592 12.25 -3.83 34.37
CA LEU A 592 12.46 -4.48 33.08
C LEU A 592 12.21 -5.98 33.12
N ASP A 593 11.19 -6.39 33.89
CA ASP A 593 10.69 -7.76 33.84
C ASP A 593 10.05 -8.05 32.48
N LYS A 594 10.35 -9.24 31.95
CA LYS A 594 9.84 -9.71 30.67
C LYS A 594 8.48 -10.37 30.78
N GLU A 595 8.01 -10.69 31.98
CA GLU A 595 6.84 -11.54 32.19
C GLU A 595 5.62 -11.13 31.35
N TRP A 596 5.24 -9.84 31.36
CA TRP A 596 4.10 -9.35 30.58
C TRP A 596 4.33 -9.46 29.06
N ALA A 597 5.54 -9.15 28.58
CA ALA A 597 5.85 -9.23 27.16
C ALA A 597 5.89 -10.70 26.69
N ASP A 598 6.47 -11.59 27.48
CA ASP A 598 6.55 -13.03 27.20
C ASP A 598 5.16 -13.69 27.26
N LYS A 599 4.31 -13.28 28.22
CA LYS A 599 2.90 -13.68 28.31
C LYS A 599 2.14 -13.34 27.03
N ASN A 600 2.36 -12.13 26.50
CA ASN A 600 1.67 -11.59 25.32
C ASN A 600 2.41 -11.87 24.00
N LYS A 601 3.52 -12.63 24.03
CA LYS A 601 4.37 -12.94 22.86
C LYS A 601 4.83 -11.69 22.10
N LEU A 602 5.13 -10.63 22.84
CA LEU A 602 5.65 -9.36 22.32
C LEU A 602 7.17 -9.32 22.43
N HIS A 603 7.82 -8.76 21.42
CA HIS A 603 9.28 -8.66 21.36
C HIS A 603 9.72 -7.19 21.42
N VAL A 604 10.69 -6.88 22.28
CA VAL A 604 11.30 -5.54 22.36
C VAL A 604 12.36 -5.38 21.27
N SER A 605 12.33 -4.24 20.56
CA SER A 605 13.35 -3.85 19.60
C SER A 605 14.60 -3.35 20.33
N MET A 606 15.63 -4.18 20.45
CA MET A 606 16.87 -3.79 21.13
C MET A 606 17.66 -2.69 20.41
N GLU A 607 17.52 -2.59 19.08
CA GLU A 607 18.18 -1.57 18.26
C GLU A 607 17.60 -0.17 18.52
N LYS A 608 16.28 -0.09 18.72
CA LYS A 608 15.58 1.17 18.95
C LYS A 608 15.44 1.53 20.43
N SER A 609 15.36 0.53 21.30
CA SER A 609 15.25 0.73 22.73
C SER A 609 16.56 1.30 23.30
N SER A 610 16.46 2.30 24.16
CA SER A 610 17.63 2.94 24.75
C SER A 610 17.30 3.57 26.09
N TYR A 611 18.32 3.92 26.87
CA TYR A 611 18.14 4.62 28.13
C TYR A 611 19.15 5.76 28.33
N VAL A 612 18.77 6.73 29.16
CA VAL A 612 19.59 7.88 29.57
C VAL A 612 19.65 7.91 31.09
N LEU A 613 20.84 8.19 31.62
CA LEU A 613 21.08 8.38 33.06
C LEU A 613 21.13 9.87 33.37
N PHE A 614 20.29 10.31 34.31
CA PHE A 614 20.27 11.64 34.91
C PHE A 614 20.81 11.53 36.34
N SER A 615 22.13 11.69 36.49
CA SER A 615 22.81 11.49 37.76
C SER A 615 24.20 12.10 37.76
N LYS A 616 24.72 12.41 38.96
CA LYS A 616 26.13 12.75 39.20
C LYS A 616 27.05 11.51 39.26
N LEU A 617 26.49 10.29 39.16
CA LEU A 617 27.26 9.04 39.24
C LEU A 617 28.24 8.87 38.06
N VAL A 618 29.49 8.54 38.37
CA VAL A 618 30.55 8.23 37.37
C VAL A 618 30.20 6.97 36.56
N ARG A 619 29.65 5.93 37.21
CA ARG A 619 29.13 4.71 36.57
C ARG A 619 27.66 4.48 36.92
N GLY A 620 26.81 4.47 35.90
CA GLY A 620 25.38 4.12 36.02
C GLY A 620 25.11 2.63 36.25
N PRO A 621 23.83 2.26 36.44
CA PRO A 621 23.42 0.87 36.42
C PRO A 621 23.48 0.31 35.00
N THR A 622 23.78 -0.98 34.87
CA THR A 622 23.59 -1.71 33.60
C THR A 622 22.10 -2.02 33.46
N THR A 623 21.51 -1.61 32.34
CA THR A 623 20.10 -1.83 32.01
C THR A 623 20.01 -3.00 31.03
N LYS A 624 19.26 -4.05 31.39
CA LYS A 624 19.12 -5.27 30.57
C LYS A 624 17.65 -5.64 30.41
N TRP A 625 17.30 -6.12 29.22
CA TRP A 625 16.04 -6.80 28.94
C TRP A 625 16.31 -8.32 28.89
N GLY A 626 16.09 -9.00 30.02
CA GLY A 626 16.57 -10.37 30.23
C GLY A 626 18.10 -10.45 30.13
N ASN A 627 18.63 -11.21 29.17
CA ASN A 627 20.09 -11.36 28.99
C ASN A 627 20.72 -10.30 28.09
N GLN A 628 19.92 -9.51 27.36
CA GLN A 628 20.43 -8.53 26.38
C GLN A 628 20.56 -7.14 27.02
N SER A 629 21.66 -6.44 26.71
CA SER A 629 21.88 -5.07 27.21
C SER A 629 21.13 -4.05 26.37
N ILE A 630 20.45 -3.11 27.03
CA ILE A 630 19.89 -1.93 26.38
C ILE A 630 21.00 -0.88 26.24
N ASN A 631 21.04 -0.17 25.11
CA ASN A 631 22.09 0.82 24.85
C ASN A 631 21.89 2.09 25.70
N ARG A 632 22.96 2.50 26.41
CA ARG A 632 23.02 3.79 27.09
C ARG A 632 23.32 4.89 26.06
N LYS A 633 22.57 5.98 26.10
CA LYS A 633 22.82 7.17 25.29
C LYS A 633 22.94 8.42 26.17
N ASN A 634 23.52 9.49 25.60
CA ASN A 634 23.60 10.81 26.25
C ASN A 634 22.35 11.67 26.03
N HIS A 635 21.49 11.23 25.10
CA HIS A 635 20.20 11.81 24.79
C HIS A 635 19.27 10.72 24.26
N LEU A 636 17.96 10.95 24.35
CA LEU A 636 16.94 10.02 23.88
C LEU A 636 15.84 10.79 23.16
N LYS A 637 15.41 10.29 22.01
CA LYS A 637 14.26 10.83 21.29
C LYS A 637 13.01 10.08 21.74
N TYR A 638 12.07 10.78 22.36
CA TYR A 638 10.78 10.25 22.81
C TYR A 638 9.68 11.13 22.23
N LEU A 639 8.71 10.52 21.53
CA LEU A 639 7.57 11.23 20.90
C LEU A 639 7.97 12.45 20.05
N GLY A 640 9.10 12.37 19.35
CA GLY A 640 9.60 13.44 18.48
C GLY A 640 10.54 14.44 19.16
N VAL A 641 10.61 14.46 20.49
CA VAL A 641 11.44 15.40 21.27
C VAL A 641 12.71 14.72 21.77
N THR A 642 13.85 15.41 21.69
CA THR A 642 15.13 14.91 22.18
C THR A 642 15.39 15.40 23.61
N ILE A 643 15.50 14.47 24.55
CA ILE A 643 15.80 14.73 25.96
C ILE A 643 17.28 14.43 26.23
N TYR A 644 18.03 15.42 26.71
CA TYR A 644 19.46 15.31 27.00
C TYR A 644 19.74 15.01 28.47
N HIS A 645 20.76 14.21 28.76
CA HIS A 645 21.19 13.88 30.15
C HIS A 645 21.52 15.12 30.99
N LYS A 646 22.02 16.17 30.35
CA LYS A 646 22.08 17.53 30.90
C LYS A 646 20.79 18.21 30.47
N LEU A 647 19.80 18.32 31.36
CA LEU A 647 18.68 19.24 31.16
C LEU A 647 19.29 20.65 31.09
N ALA A 648 19.62 21.08 29.88
CA ALA A 648 20.08 22.42 29.60
C ALA A 648 18.92 23.36 29.88
N THR A 649 19.12 24.26 30.82
CA THR A 649 18.37 25.50 30.92
C THR A 649 18.60 26.31 29.64
N THR A 650 17.85 26.02 28.59
CA THR A 650 17.70 26.93 27.45
C THR A 650 16.22 27.21 27.24
N ARG A 651 15.78 28.32 27.85
CA ARG A 651 14.72 29.15 27.29
C ARG A 651 15.14 29.49 25.85
N ASN A 652 14.74 28.70 24.87
CA ASN A 652 14.77 29.15 23.48
C ASN A 652 13.60 30.11 23.29
N ARG A 653 13.87 31.39 23.53
CA ARG A 653 13.18 32.46 22.81
C ARG A 653 13.30 32.14 21.32
N SER A 654 12.16 32.29 20.64
CA SER A 654 12.01 32.33 19.19
C SER A 654 13.22 32.93 18.49
N GLY A 655 13.77 32.14 17.57
CA GLY A 655 14.78 32.58 16.61
C GLY A 655 14.65 31.72 15.37
N GLN A 656 13.67 32.05 14.52
CA GLN A 656 13.67 31.63 13.13
C GLN A 656 15.02 32.04 12.52
N LYS A 657 15.80 31.05 12.07
CA LYS A 657 16.73 31.26 10.96
C LYS A 657 16.38 30.28 9.86
N SER A 658 15.74 30.87 8.86
CA SER A 658 15.55 30.40 7.50
C SER A 658 16.86 29.90 6.88
N HIS A 659 16.83 28.70 6.32
CA HIS A 659 17.40 28.39 5.01
C HIS A 659 16.58 27.30 4.32
#